data_AF-A0A7C4FRU9-F1
#
_entry.id   AF-A0A7C4FRU9-F1
#
_cell.length_a   1.000
_cell.length_b   1.000
_cell.length_c   1.000
_cell.angle_alpha   90.00
_cell.angle_beta   90.00
_cell.angle_gamma   90.00
#
_symmetry.space_group_name_H-M   'P 1'
#
loop_
_entity.id
_entity.type
_entity.pdbx_description
1 polymer ?
#
loop_
_entity_poly.entity_id
_entity_poly.type
_entity_poly.pdbx_seq_one_letter_code
_entity_poly.pdbx_strand_id
1 'polypeptide(L)'
;ENSLSKIKEILHSFANPNMVDKNDCLLVYFSGHGQTVPLPRGAGEMGFLIPYDAKIESLTKEPNPAEYMQYCIAMNELNEISKTIPAKHIIFIIDACYSGLSLSSYGRGFPTNIPGYLSKVAKTETQQMITAGGKGEESEERTDLGHGVFTYKLLKGLDDELADANNDGVITGTELSTYLTESVRQMTNGKQNPRFGRYEEGEFLFIPQKSEPLVGKLKIQLEPNDALATIKSVDLSPEKSFCMSEGEIELPVGTYNVVAEKDGYENANRDQIKIIKGSSTTVKLILKQKPSMTATIDGRYLPKGTKTYIDNILVELPYKIPSGSYNFRFERDGYNSVDLTETLKAGQTFSPNPKWAVLSPPTKTNGSLQVKITPIDASISVTSFDTGKSYDVSPSGEIDLPPGSYTVIAKRDGYMSEVKEFSIIAGKQTSLALTMRPKQPDQALATIQAERLPFDARVFVNGSSVTLPHLVMPGTYGIRIVRNGYKPYDKRENLSSGQVLNLSPLWIPETTKTGLSPALAMGASAVVPGLGQHLQGQKTRGIAYEAIIAGVGIYTLIATIQHNSTLDDYEIIRNELESKSKIGTYMNSDIKSLIEQQNKAYDKATSAKSMAIVAQVLLGVAWGVNAIDAGFLTKPNPTSSGFALEIRPINDGSMIIARSSF
;
A
#
# COMPACT_ATOMS: atom_id res chain seq x y z
N GLU A 1 12.12 47.91 -8.97
CA GLU A 1 12.00 48.53 -10.30
C GLU A 1 13.15 49.50 -10.50
N ASN A 2 13.99 49.30 -11.53
CA ASN A 2 15.18 50.13 -11.79
C ASN A 2 15.02 50.93 -13.09
N SER A 3 15.44 52.20 -13.10
CA SER A 3 15.29 53.08 -14.26
C SER A 3 16.30 52.70 -15.36
N LEU A 4 16.04 53.09 -16.60
CA LEU A 4 16.98 52.93 -17.71
C LEU A 4 18.39 53.40 -17.34
N SER A 5 18.46 54.63 -16.79
CA SER A 5 19.72 55.24 -16.36
C SER A 5 20.44 54.39 -15.31
N LYS A 6 19.71 53.85 -14.33
CA LYS A 6 20.31 53.07 -13.26
C LYS A 6 20.80 51.70 -13.75
N ILE A 7 20.05 51.04 -14.62
CA ILE A 7 20.45 49.77 -15.21
C ILE A 7 21.74 49.96 -16.03
N LYS A 8 21.81 50.99 -16.89
CA LYS A 8 23.01 51.30 -17.67
C LYS A 8 24.20 51.67 -16.78
N GLU A 9 23.99 52.50 -15.75
CA GLU A 9 25.05 52.85 -14.78
C GLU A 9 25.65 51.59 -14.14
N ILE A 10 24.82 50.65 -13.69
CA ILE A 10 25.27 49.38 -13.09
C ILE A 10 26.04 48.54 -14.12
N LEU A 11 25.47 48.34 -15.31
CA LEU A 11 26.11 47.53 -16.35
C LEU A 11 27.47 48.09 -16.77
N HIS A 12 27.57 49.41 -16.95
CA HIS A 12 28.85 50.07 -17.26
C HIS A 12 29.83 50.08 -16.10
N SER A 13 29.36 50.06 -14.84
CA SER A 13 30.26 50.02 -13.68
C SER A 13 31.13 48.76 -13.64
N PHE A 14 30.66 47.64 -14.20
CA PHE A 14 31.43 46.40 -14.34
C PHE A 14 32.62 46.51 -15.30
N ALA A 15 32.68 47.53 -16.15
CA ALA A 15 33.87 47.82 -16.97
C ALA A 15 35.03 48.40 -16.14
N ASN A 16 34.80 48.81 -14.89
CA ASN A 16 35.83 49.29 -13.99
C ASN A 16 36.69 48.11 -13.48
N PRO A 17 37.99 48.04 -13.79
CA PRO A 17 38.87 46.94 -13.37
C PRO A 17 39.06 46.84 -11.84
N ASN A 18 38.71 47.88 -11.10
CA ASN A 18 38.71 47.83 -9.63
C ASN A 18 37.47 47.15 -9.04
N MET A 19 36.46 46.88 -9.87
CA MET A 19 35.21 46.23 -9.48
C MET A 19 35.12 44.79 -9.99
N VAL A 20 35.64 44.54 -11.20
CA VAL A 20 35.64 43.24 -11.87
C VAL A 20 37.01 43.01 -12.50
N ASP A 21 37.63 41.86 -12.21
CA ASP A 21 38.92 41.48 -12.76
C ASP A 21 38.83 40.28 -13.75
N LYS A 22 39.94 39.99 -14.43
CA LYS A 22 40.04 38.97 -15.49
C LYS A 22 39.91 37.51 -15.02
N ASN A 23 39.80 37.27 -13.72
CA ASN A 23 39.56 35.95 -13.15
C ASN A 23 38.14 35.83 -12.59
N ASP A 24 37.36 36.90 -12.61
CA ASP A 24 35.98 36.88 -12.17
C ASP A 24 35.05 36.26 -13.21
N CYS A 25 33.91 35.79 -12.69
CA CYS A 25 32.75 35.40 -13.46
C CYS A 25 31.61 36.38 -13.18
N LEU A 26 30.96 36.91 -14.21
CA LEU A 26 29.84 37.82 -14.09
C LEU A 26 28.55 37.16 -14.59
N LEU A 27 27.58 37.00 -13.69
CA LEU A 27 26.22 36.60 -14.05
C LEU A 27 25.30 37.82 -13.94
N VAL A 28 24.60 38.12 -15.03
CA VAL A 28 23.57 39.16 -15.08
C VAL A 28 22.24 38.48 -15.33
N TYR A 29 21.33 38.57 -14.36
CA TYR A 29 19.97 38.09 -14.50
C TYR A 29 19.01 39.28 -14.63
N PHE A 30 18.17 39.29 -15.66
CA PHE A 30 17.12 40.27 -15.86
C PHE A 30 15.77 39.55 -15.97
N SER A 31 14.77 40.04 -15.24
CA SER A 31 13.38 39.60 -15.39
C SER A 31 12.49 40.82 -15.53
N GLY A 32 11.63 40.82 -16.54
CA GLY A 32 10.74 41.94 -16.83
C GLY A 32 10.20 41.92 -18.25
N HIS A 33 9.66 43.06 -18.68
CA HIS A 33 9.10 43.17 -20.02
C HIS A 33 10.19 43.27 -21.10
N GLY A 34 9.97 42.56 -22.20
CA GLY A 34 10.76 42.65 -23.41
C GLY A 34 9.85 42.75 -24.62
N GLN A 35 10.32 43.42 -25.67
CA GLN A 35 9.58 43.51 -26.93
C GLN A 35 10.48 43.41 -28.14
N THR A 36 9.90 42.78 -29.16
CA THR A 36 10.46 42.66 -30.50
C THR A 36 10.00 43.82 -31.34
N VAL A 37 10.95 44.56 -31.93
CA VAL A 37 10.65 45.69 -32.81
C VAL A 37 11.20 45.39 -34.22
N PRO A 38 10.34 45.33 -35.26
CA PRO A 38 10.79 45.23 -36.65
C PRO A 38 11.55 46.48 -37.07
N LEU A 39 12.68 46.27 -37.76
CA LEU A 39 13.54 47.35 -38.24
C LEU A 39 13.14 47.78 -39.66
N PRO A 40 13.28 49.07 -40.01
CA PRO A 40 13.00 49.56 -41.36
C PRO A 40 13.85 48.86 -42.43
N ARG A 41 13.38 48.91 -43.69
CA ARG A 41 14.10 48.42 -44.88
C ARG A 41 14.47 46.93 -44.85
N GLY A 42 13.73 46.11 -44.10
CA GLY A 42 13.97 44.66 -44.05
C GLY A 42 15.27 44.29 -43.32
N ALA A 43 15.79 45.16 -42.46
CA ALA A 43 17.01 44.94 -41.67
C ALA A 43 16.83 43.91 -40.53
N GLY A 44 15.76 43.12 -40.55
CA GLY A 44 15.41 42.17 -39.51
C GLY A 44 14.62 42.82 -38.37
N GLU A 45 14.81 42.29 -37.17
CA GLU A 45 14.11 42.71 -35.95
C GLU A 45 15.12 42.85 -34.81
N MET A 46 14.79 43.66 -33.81
CA MET A 46 15.64 43.89 -32.65
C MET A 46 14.83 43.67 -31.37
N GLY A 47 15.43 42.95 -30.42
CA GLY A 47 14.87 42.79 -29.08
C GLY A 47 15.29 43.96 -28.18
N PHE A 48 14.34 44.41 -27.35
CA PHE A 48 14.57 45.45 -26.34
C PHE A 48 14.09 44.97 -24.96
N LEU A 49 14.87 45.26 -23.92
CA LEU A 49 14.45 45.21 -22.52
C LEU A 49 13.80 46.53 -22.15
N ILE A 50 12.67 46.48 -21.45
CA ILE A 50 11.86 47.65 -21.12
C ILE A 50 12.03 47.97 -19.63
N PRO A 51 12.76 49.03 -19.25
CA PRO A 51 12.84 49.51 -17.88
C PRO A 51 11.50 50.09 -17.40
N TYR A 52 11.35 50.27 -16.09
CA TYR A 52 10.06 50.73 -15.53
C TYR A 52 9.69 52.16 -15.96
N ASP A 53 10.67 53.02 -16.23
CA ASP A 53 10.48 54.43 -16.59
C ASP A 53 10.40 54.65 -18.11
N ALA A 54 10.29 53.57 -18.89
CA ALA A 54 10.20 53.66 -20.34
C ALA A 54 8.92 54.36 -20.79
N LYS A 55 9.06 55.39 -21.63
CA LYS A 55 7.94 56.17 -22.17
C LYS A 55 7.57 55.68 -23.56
N ILE A 56 6.82 54.58 -23.59
CA ILE A 56 6.29 53.95 -24.82
C ILE A 56 4.78 54.16 -24.88
N GLU A 57 4.27 54.70 -25.99
CA GLU A 57 2.87 55.16 -26.07
C GLU A 57 1.84 54.02 -26.00
N SER A 58 2.22 52.79 -26.38
CA SER A 58 1.44 51.57 -26.20
C SER A 58 2.22 50.33 -26.65
N LEU A 59 2.27 49.28 -25.82
CA LEU A 59 2.82 47.96 -26.19
C LEU A 59 2.01 47.23 -27.27
N THR A 60 0.76 47.66 -27.51
CA THR A 60 -0.21 47.00 -28.41
C THR A 60 -0.34 47.68 -29.78
N LYS A 61 0.35 48.80 -30.01
CA LYS A 61 0.43 49.46 -31.32
C LYS A 61 1.65 48.96 -32.09
N GLU A 62 1.72 49.24 -33.39
CA GLU A 62 2.96 48.99 -34.14
C GLU A 62 4.12 49.74 -33.45
N PRO A 63 5.19 49.03 -33.06
CA PRO A 63 6.26 49.61 -32.28
C PRO A 63 7.08 50.61 -33.12
N ASN A 64 7.31 51.80 -32.57
CA ASN A 64 8.13 52.84 -33.16
C ASN A 64 9.60 52.67 -32.72
N PRO A 65 10.54 52.30 -33.62
CA PRO A 65 11.93 52.06 -33.23
C PRO A 65 12.60 53.23 -32.49
N ALA A 66 12.20 54.48 -32.77
CA ALA A 66 12.79 55.65 -32.12
C ALA A 66 12.52 55.69 -30.60
N GLU A 67 11.31 55.31 -30.17
CA GLU A 67 10.94 55.28 -28.74
C GLU A 67 11.71 54.20 -27.99
N TYR A 68 11.81 52.99 -28.56
CA TYR A 68 12.54 51.88 -27.95
C TYR A 68 14.04 52.14 -27.89
N MET A 69 14.64 52.77 -28.91
CA MET A 69 16.05 53.16 -28.85
C MET A 69 16.33 54.25 -27.81
N GLN A 70 15.35 55.10 -27.51
CA GLN A 70 15.51 56.20 -26.55
C GLN A 70 15.27 55.77 -25.09
N TYR A 71 14.28 54.91 -24.86
CA TYR A 71 13.77 54.60 -23.51
C TYR A 71 14.00 53.15 -23.06
N CYS A 72 14.48 52.27 -23.94
CA CYS A 72 14.72 50.85 -23.64
C CYS A 72 16.19 50.48 -23.83
N ILE A 73 16.56 49.26 -23.45
CA ILE A 73 17.92 48.72 -23.64
C ILE A 73 17.87 47.73 -24.79
N ALA A 74 18.60 48.01 -25.86
CA ALA A 74 18.67 47.09 -26.99
C ALA A 74 19.51 45.86 -26.59
N MET A 75 19.07 44.66 -26.97
CA MET A 75 19.76 43.43 -26.56
C MET A 75 21.18 43.32 -27.12
N ASN A 76 21.45 43.89 -28.28
CA ASN A 76 22.79 44.01 -28.83
C ASN A 76 23.69 44.96 -28.01
N GLU A 77 23.11 45.93 -27.31
CA GLU A 77 23.85 46.80 -26.38
C GLU A 77 24.46 45.98 -25.24
N LEU A 78 23.79 44.94 -24.75
CA LEU A 78 24.34 44.03 -23.74
C LEU A 78 25.61 43.32 -24.24
N ASN A 79 25.61 42.92 -25.52
CA ASN A 79 26.77 42.31 -26.16
C ASN A 79 27.92 43.31 -26.40
N GLU A 80 27.63 44.58 -26.66
CA GLU A 80 28.68 45.60 -26.74
C GLU A 80 29.23 45.95 -25.36
N ILE A 81 28.37 46.01 -24.34
CA ILE A 81 28.80 46.25 -22.95
C ILE A 81 29.68 45.09 -22.46
N SER A 82 29.31 43.83 -22.72
CA SER A 82 30.09 42.68 -22.26
C SER A 82 31.53 42.66 -22.77
N LYS A 83 31.78 43.17 -23.99
CA LYS A 83 33.15 43.33 -24.53
C LYS A 83 34.01 44.31 -23.75
N THR A 84 33.41 45.21 -22.97
CA THR A 84 34.13 46.19 -22.14
C THR A 84 34.41 45.69 -20.73
N ILE A 85 33.79 44.58 -20.32
CA ILE A 85 33.89 44.02 -18.97
C ILE A 85 35.10 43.08 -18.90
N PRO A 86 36.03 43.24 -17.93
CA PRO A 86 37.23 42.40 -17.85
C PRO A 86 37.00 40.92 -17.50
N ALA A 87 35.84 40.56 -16.96
CA ALA A 87 35.52 39.20 -16.48
C ALA A 87 35.79 38.11 -17.53
N LYS A 88 36.33 36.98 -17.09
CA LYS A 88 36.64 35.84 -17.96
C LYS A 88 35.39 35.18 -18.52
N HIS A 89 34.41 34.96 -17.64
CA HIS A 89 33.16 34.29 -17.99
C HIS A 89 32.00 35.21 -17.69
N ILE A 90 31.22 35.54 -18.71
CA ILE A 90 30.04 36.39 -18.60
C ILE A 90 28.83 35.60 -19.06
N ILE A 91 27.75 35.57 -18.28
CA ILE A 91 26.47 35.02 -18.71
C ILE A 91 25.33 35.99 -18.43
N PHE A 92 24.52 36.26 -19.47
CA PHE A 92 23.27 36.99 -19.36
C PHE A 92 22.11 36.00 -19.36
N ILE A 93 21.26 36.04 -18.34
CA ILE A 93 20.05 35.23 -18.25
C ILE A 93 18.86 36.20 -18.25
N ILE A 94 18.04 36.13 -19.28
CA ILE A 94 17.02 37.14 -19.57
C ILE A 94 15.63 36.49 -19.57
N ASP A 95 14.89 36.66 -18.49
CA ASP A 95 13.48 36.28 -18.37
C ASP A 95 12.54 37.36 -18.95
N ALA A 96 12.58 37.49 -20.27
CA ALA A 96 11.76 38.40 -21.07
C ALA A 96 11.61 37.90 -22.53
N CYS A 97 10.62 38.43 -23.25
CA CYS A 97 10.35 38.10 -24.67
C CYS A 97 11.53 38.47 -25.58
N TYR A 98 11.89 37.63 -26.55
CA TYR A 98 13.12 37.84 -27.31
C TYR A 98 13.10 37.34 -28.77
N SER A 99 13.29 38.22 -29.76
CA SER A 99 13.28 37.88 -31.21
C SER A 99 14.59 38.09 -31.98
N GLY A 100 15.63 38.67 -31.36
CA GLY A 100 16.71 39.31 -32.11
C GLY A 100 18.11 38.83 -31.78
N LEU A 101 18.33 37.52 -31.58
CA LEU A 101 19.62 36.94 -31.15
C LEU A 101 20.57 36.99 -32.32
N SER A 102 21.19 38.16 -32.48
CA SER A 102 22.33 38.39 -33.34
C SER A 102 23.64 38.19 -32.57
N LEU A 103 23.68 37.23 -31.63
CA LEU A 103 24.90 36.49 -31.35
C LEU A 103 24.98 35.41 -32.42
N SER A 104 25.22 35.82 -33.66
CA SER A 104 25.35 34.93 -34.80
C SER A 104 26.52 33.98 -34.57
N SER A 105 26.23 32.79 -34.04
CA SER A 105 26.71 31.46 -34.48
C SER A 105 28.21 31.21 -34.75
N TYR A 106 29.17 32.03 -34.31
CA TYR A 106 30.59 31.80 -34.65
C TYR A 106 31.42 31.04 -33.59
N GLY A 107 30.99 30.96 -32.33
CA GLY A 107 31.68 30.16 -31.31
C GLY A 107 31.17 28.72 -31.27
N ARG A 108 31.71 27.82 -32.10
CA ARG A 108 31.54 26.39 -31.83
C ARG A 108 32.34 26.09 -30.56
N GLY A 109 31.66 25.83 -29.46
CA GLY A 109 32.31 25.42 -28.21
C GLY A 109 33.16 24.17 -28.41
N PHE A 110 34.04 23.89 -27.45
CA PHE A 110 34.82 22.66 -27.50
C PHE A 110 33.92 21.43 -27.54
N PRO A 111 34.32 20.36 -28.27
CA PRO A 111 33.66 19.07 -28.14
C PRO A 111 33.72 18.61 -26.69
N THR A 112 32.60 18.17 -26.14
CA THR A 112 32.48 17.75 -24.72
C THR A 112 33.25 16.46 -24.42
N ASN A 113 33.65 15.70 -25.44
CA ASN A 113 34.36 14.42 -25.31
C ASN A 113 35.89 14.52 -25.31
N ILE A 114 36.47 15.73 -25.18
CA ILE A 114 37.93 15.89 -25.11
C ILE A 114 38.46 15.67 -23.67
N PRO A 115 39.61 15.01 -23.48
CA PRO A 115 40.26 14.92 -22.18
C PRO A 115 40.54 16.32 -21.61
N GLY A 116 40.16 16.53 -20.34
CA GLY A 116 40.36 17.81 -19.67
C GLY A 116 39.42 18.93 -20.13
N TYR A 117 38.27 18.59 -20.72
CA TYR A 117 37.24 19.54 -21.18
C TYR A 117 36.98 20.67 -20.17
N LEU A 118 36.60 20.35 -18.92
CA LEU A 118 36.32 21.33 -17.87
C LEU A 118 37.50 22.28 -17.60
N SER A 119 38.73 21.76 -17.57
CA SER A 119 39.94 22.57 -17.39
C SER A 119 40.17 23.53 -18.56
N LYS A 120 39.80 23.10 -19.77
CA LYS A 120 39.94 23.90 -20.99
C LYS A 120 38.90 25.02 -21.03
N VAL A 121 37.62 24.71 -20.85
CA VAL A 121 36.54 25.72 -20.85
C VAL A 121 36.68 26.70 -19.69
N ALA A 122 37.20 26.26 -18.54
CA ALA A 122 37.45 27.13 -17.38
C ALA A 122 38.55 28.19 -17.64
N LYS A 123 39.48 27.92 -18.56
CA LYS A 123 40.61 28.81 -18.88
C LYS A 123 40.33 29.71 -20.07
N THR A 124 39.35 29.36 -20.90
CA THR A 124 38.96 30.12 -22.08
C THR A 124 37.89 31.13 -21.71
N GLU A 125 37.99 32.34 -22.25
CA GLU A 125 36.98 33.38 -22.07
C GLU A 125 35.65 32.97 -22.71
N THR A 126 34.54 33.48 -22.17
CA THR A 126 33.21 33.24 -22.75
C THR A 126 32.24 34.36 -22.44
N GLN A 127 31.34 34.62 -23.38
CA GLN A 127 30.16 35.45 -23.16
C GLN A 127 28.95 34.68 -23.65
N GLN A 128 28.04 34.36 -22.75
CA GLN A 128 26.87 33.54 -23.01
C GLN A 128 25.59 34.32 -22.73
N MET A 129 24.53 33.99 -23.45
CA MET A 129 23.21 34.59 -23.24
C MET A 129 22.14 33.51 -23.35
N ILE A 130 21.27 33.44 -22.35
CA ILE A 130 20.08 32.59 -22.33
C ILE A 130 18.86 33.51 -22.21
N THR A 131 17.88 33.35 -23.08
CA THR A 131 16.63 34.11 -23.05
C THR A 131 15.44 33.20 -22.85
N ALA A 132 14.41 33.68 -22.16
CA ALA A 132 13.28 32.85 -21.76
C ALA A 132 12.28 32.56 -22.88
N GLY A 133 12.10 33.45 -23.85
CA GLY A 133 11.21 33.25 -25.00
C GLY A 133 11.89 33.52 -26.33
N GLY A 134 11.29 33.03 -27.42
CA GLY A 134 11.64 33.36 -28.80
C GLY A 134 10.85 34.55 -29.36
N LYS A 135 10.93 34.73 -30.68
CA LYS A 135 10.31 35.86 -31.38
C LYS A 135 8.79 35.87 -31.15
N GLY A 136 8.30 36.96 -30.57
CA GLY A 136 6.86 37.15 -30.32
C GLY A 136 6.28 36.20 -29.26
N GLU A 137 7.13 35.51 -28.50
CA GLU A 137 6.72 34.63 -27.41
C GLU A 137 6.83 35.38 -26.08
N GLU A 138 5.77 35.32 -25.29
CA GLU A 138 5.75 35.89 -23.94
C GLU A 138 6.23 34.88 -22.90
N SER A 139 6.95 35.36 -21.88
CA SER A 139 7.29 34.52 -20.73
C SER A 139 6.03 34.27 -19.91
N GLU A 140 5.74 33.00 -19.63
CA GLU A 140 4.53 32.61 -18.91
C GLU A 140 4.72 32.74 -17.39
N GLU A 141 4.00 33.68 -16.77
CA GLU A 141 3.93 33.84 -15.32
C GLU A 141 2.87 32.90 -14.71
N ARG A 142 3.23 32.20 -13.64
CA ARG A 142 2.36 31.22 -12.98
C ARG A 142 2.30 31.44 -11.47
N THR A 143 1.14 31.88 -11.01
CA THR A 143 0.91 32.20 -9.58
C THR A 143 1.08 30.99 -8.67
N ASP A 144 0.83 29.78 -9.17
CA ASP A 144 1.00 28.52 -8.44
C ASP A 144 2.47 28.14 -8.19
N LEU A 145 3.41 28.71 -8.97
CA LEU A 145 4.85 28.43 -8.84
C LEU A 145 5.61 29.49 -8.05
N GLY A 146 4.98 30.65 -7.78
CA GLY A 146 5.64 31.81 -7.16
C GLY A 146 6.64 32.54 -8.06
N HIS A 147 6.86 32.06 -9.28
CA HIS A 147 7.79 32.56 -10.29
C HIS A 147 7.24 32.33 -11.70
N GLY A 148 7.81 32.99 -12.71
CA GLY A 148 7.65 32.63 -14.11
C GLY A 148 8.17 31.22 -14.41
N VAL A 149 7.61 30.55 -15.41
CA VAL A 149 7.94 29.15 -15.75
C VAL A 149 9.44 28.98 -16.04
N PHE A 150 10.06 29.95 -16.73
CA PHE A 150 11.49 29.94 -17.00
C PHE A 150 12.32 30.00 -15.72
N THR A 151 12.04 30.97 -14.84
CA THR A 151 12.74 31.12 -13.56
C THR A 151 12.56 29.90 -12.66
N TYR A 152 11.35 29.36 -12.58
CA TYR A 152 11.08 28.13 -11.84
C TYR A 152 11.96 26.97 -12.34
N LYS A 153 12.07 26.79 -13.65
CA LYS A 153 12.93 25.75 -14.24
C LYS A 153 14.42 26.06 -14.03
N LEU A 154 14.86 27.30 -14.16
CA LEU A 154 16.25 27.69 -13.90
C LEU A 154 16.69 27.29 -12.49
N LEU A 155 15.90 27.66 -11.48
CA LEU A 155 16.20 27.30 -10.09
C LEU A 155 16.20 25.79 -9.91
N LYS A 156 15.21 25.09 -10.46
CA LYS A 156 15.15 23.62 -10.39
C LYS A 156 16.32 22.91 -11.07
N GLY A 157 16.78 23.41 -12.23
CA GLY A 157 17.92 22.86 -12.95
C GLY A 157 19.22 22.97 -12.16
N LEU A 158 19.39 24.07 -11.40
CA LEU A 158 20.56 24.34 -10.58
C LEU A 158 20.50 23.65 -9.20
N ASP A 159 19.38 23.75 -8.49
CA ASP A 159 19.23 23.24 -7.12
C ASP A 159 19.15 21.71 -7.06
N ASP A 160 18.37 21.11 -7.97
CA ASP A 160 18.18 19.65 -8.01
C ASP A 160 19.21 18.97 -8.95
N GLU A 161 20.21 19.74 -9.43
CA GLU A 161 21.27 19.31 -10.36
C GLU A 161 20.73 18.69 -11.67
N LEU A 162 19.46 18.94 -12.03
CA LEU A 162 18.81 18.37 -13.22
C LEU A 162 19.39 18.88 -14.54
N ALA A 163 20.10 20.01 -14.51
CA ALA A 163 20.80 20.55 -15.66
C ALA A 163 22.17 19.90 -15.88
N ASP A 164 22.67 19.05 -14.98
CA ASP A 164 23.91 18.28 -15.19
C ASP A 164 23.63 17.05 -16.07
N ALA A 165 23.62 17.27 -17.39
CA ALA A 165 23.24 16.24 -18.36
C ALA A 165 24.24 15.07 -18.41
N ASN A 166 25.51 15.33 -18.07
CA ASN A 166 26.59 14.35 -18.18
C ASN A 166 26.99 13.73 -16.82
N ASN A 167 26.46 14.27 -15.71
CA ASN A 167 26.71 13.87 -14.32
C ASN A 167 28.18 13.99 -13.89
N ASP A 168 28.89 15.01 -14.36
CA ASP A 168 30.28 15.29 -13.96
C ASP A 168 30.40 16.20 -12.71
N GLY A 169 29.26 16.64 -12.17
CA GLY A 169 29.16 17.47 -10.98
C GLY A 169 29.38 18.97 -11.25
N VAL A 170 29.40 19.41 -12.50
CA VAL A 170 29.48 20.82 -12.91
C VAL A 170 28.45 21.08 -14.00
N ILE A 171 27.59 22.07 -13.80
CA ILE A 171 26.62 22.48 -14.81
C ILE A 171 27.25 23.57 -15.68
N THR A 172 27.44 23.32 -16.96
CA THR A 172 27.90 24.33 -17.92
C THR A 172 26.74 25.22 -18.41
N GLY A 173 27.05 26.42 -18.91
CA GLY A 173 26.07 27.29 -19.55
C GLY A 173 25.34 26.63 -20.72
N THR A 174 26.04 25.80 -21.50
CA THR A 174 25.45 24.99 -22.58
C THR A 174 24.46 23.94 -22.05
N GLU A 175 24.82 23.19 -21.00
CA GLU A 175 23.93 22.19 -20.41
C GLU A 175 22.70 22.83 -19.78
N LEU A 176 22.90 23.93 -19.03
CA LEU A 176 21.82 24.73 -18.48
C LEU A 176 20.85 25.20 -19.58
N SER A 177 21.38 25.70 -20.69
CA SER A 177 20.54 26.15 -21.81
C SER A 177 19.75 25.01 -22.47
N THR A 178 20.34 23.82 -22.56
CA THR A 178 19.70 22.64 -23.14
C THR A 178 18.55 22.18 -22.25
N TYR A 179 18.82 22.05 -20.95
CA TYR A 179 17.81 21.73 -19.94
C TYR A 179 16.65 22.73 -19.94
N LEU A 180 16.96 24.03 -19.97
CA LEU A 180 15.94 25.08 -19.98
C LEU A 180 15.09 25.01 -21.25
N THR A 181 15.71 24.85 -22.41
CA THR A 181 15.01 24.76 -23.69
C THR A 181 14.01 23.61 -23.70
N GLU A 182 14.41 22.43 -23.22
CA GLU A 182 13.53 21.25 -23.20
C GLU A 182 12.43 21.38 -22.13
N SER A 183 12.82 21.70 -20.90
CA SER A 183 11.91 21.66 -19.75
C SER A 183 10.87 22.78 -19.74
N VAL A 184 11.23 23.99 -20.21
CA VAL A 184 10.31 25.13 -20.34
C VAL A 184 9.34 24.90 -21.50
N ARG A 185 9.85 24.41 -22.64
CA ARG A 185 9.01 24.08 -23.80
C ARG A 185 7.99 23.00 -23.46
N GLN A 186 8.40 21.97 -22.72
CA GLN A 186 7.48 20.93 -22.23
C GLN A 186 6.42 21.52 -21.29
N MET A 187 6.82 22.36 -20.33
CA MET A 187 5.92 22.88 -19.29
C MET A 187 4.92 23.93 -19.82
N THR A 188 5.30 24.69 -20.85
CA THR A 188 4.46 25.70 -21.51
C THR A 188 3.72 25.15 -22.73
N ASN A 189 3.83 23.84 -23.00
CA ASN A 189 3.24 23.19 -24.18
C ASN A 189 3.67 23.86 -25.50
N GLY A 190 4.95 24.24 -25.59
CA GLY A 190 5.56 24.84 -26.78
C GLY A 190 5.36 26.35 -26.95
N LYS A 191 4.65 27.01 -26.03
CA LYS A 191 4.40 28.47 -26.11
C LYS A 191 5.65 29.31 -25.86
N GLN A 192 6.59 28.78 -25.08
CA GLN A 192 7.81 29.46 -24.70
C GLN A 192 9.02 28.60 -25.08
N ASN A 193 9.90 29.15 -25.90
CA ASN A 193 11.06 28.48 -26.46
C ASN A 193 12.33 29.27 -26.10
N PRO A 194 13.01 28.90 -24.99
CA PRO A 194 14.27 29.52 -24.61
C PRO A 194 15.30 29.50 -25.74
N ARG A 195 16.13 30.53 -25.79
CA ARG A 195 17.20 30.68 -26.80
C ARG A 195 18.54 30.83 -26.12
N PHE A 196 19.58 30.36 -26.80
CA PHE A 196 20.95 30.41 -26.34
C PHE A 196 21.85 31.03 -27.41
N GLY A 197 22.77 31.88 -26.99
CA GLY A 197 23.85 32.41 -27.81
C GLY A 197 25.15 32.46 -27.03
N ARG A 198 26.26 32.41 -27.76
CA ARG A 198 27.61 32.47 -27.19
C ARG A 198 28.57 33.22 -28.11
N TYR A 199 29.54 33.86 -27.48
CA TYR A 199 30.77 34.39 -28.06
C TYR A 199 31.97 33.77 -27.32
N GLU A 200 33.03 33.40 -28.06
CA GLU A 200 34.18 32.57 -27.61
C GLU A 200 33.84 31.11 -27.26
N GLU A 201 34.87 30.29 -26.97
CA GLU A 201 34.75 28.83 -26.81
C GLU A 201 34.65 28.34 -25.35
N GLY A 202 34.83 29.22 -24.36
CA GLY A 202 34.69 28.88 -22.94
C GLY A 202 33.25 28.59 -22.52
N GLU A 203 33.06 28.24 -21.25
CA GLU A 203 31.77 27.98 -20.63
C GLU A 203 31.68 28.70 -19.27
N PHE A 204 30.51 29.26 -18.97
CA PHE A 204 30.19 29.66 -17.61
C PHE A 204 29.90 28.39 -16.80
N LEU A 205 30.58 28.21 -15.67
CA LEU A 205 30.50 26.99 -14.86
C LEU A 205 29.71 27.26 -13.58
N PHE A 206 28.63 26.51 -13.38
CA PHE A 206 27.88 26.45 -12.14
C PHE A 206 28.33 25.21 -11.38
N ILE A 207 29.02 25.43 -10.26
CA ILE A 207 29.51 24.35 -9.40
C ILE A 207 28.55 24.24 -8.22
N PRO A 208 27.81 23.11 -8.06
CA PRO A 208 26.96 22.89 -6.91
C PRO A 208 27.79 23.05 -5.65
N GLN A 209 27.44 24.06 -4.84
CA GLN A 209 28.00 24.14 -3.51
C GLN A 209 27.33 23.04 -2.70
N LYS A 210 28.09 22.03 -2.28
CA LYS A 210 27.68 21.19 -1.16
C LYS A 210 27.57 22.11 0.06
N SER A 211 26.43 22.79 0.21
CA SER A 211 26.07 23.39 1.48
C SER A 211 25.86 22.22 2.41
N GLU A 212 26.77 22.03 3.38
CA GLU A 212 26.44 21.16 4.49
C GLU A 212 25.10 21.63 5.04
N PRO A 213 24.11 20.72 5.16
CA PRO A 213 22.79 21.13 5.61
C PRO A 213 22.96 21.86 6.94
N LEU A 214 22.40 23.07 7.04
CA LEU A 214 22.40 23.78 8.30
C LEU A 214 21.66 22.90 9.30
N VAL A 215 22.38 22.26 10.23
CA VAL A 215 21.80 21.35 11.21
C VAL A 215 21.71 21.99 12.59
N GLY A 216 20.67 21.62 13.32
CA GLY A 216 20.55 21.79 14.76
C GLY A 216 20.28 20.43 15.43
N LYS A 217 20.28 20.40 16.75
CA LYS A 217 20.08 19.18 17.54
C LYS A 217 18.68 19.17 18.15
N LEU A 218 18.02 18.01 18.10
CA LEU A 218 16.78 17.73 18.81
C LEU A 218 17.03 16.59 19.80
N LYS A 219 16.91 16.89 21.08
CA LYS A 219 16.97 15.91 22.17
C LYS A 219 15.56 15.51 22.58
N ILE A 220 15.23 14.24 22.41
CA ILE A 220 13.95 13.64 22.78
C ILE A 220 14.10 12.91 24.11
N GLN A 221 13.26 13.26 25.09
CA GLN A 221 13.13 12.57 26.37
C GLN A 221 11.74 11.93 26.46
N LEU A 222 11.68 10.63 26.73
CA LEU A 222 10.43 9.87 26.75
C LEU A 222 10.20 9.27 28.13
N GLU A 223 8.96 9.38 28.62
CA GLU A 223 8.49 8.65 29.80
C GLU A 223 7.24 7.85 29.41
N PRO A 224 7.29 6.50 29.37
CA PRO A 224 8.45 5.65 29.66
C PRO A 224 9.50 5.64 28.52
N ASN A 225 10.77 5.37 28.89
CA ASN A 225 11.95 5.55 28.01
C ASN A 225 12.03 4.58 26.82
N ASP A 226 11.26 3.49 26.86
CA ASP A 226 11.12 2.48 25.80
C ASP A 226 10.01 2.83 24.77
N ALA A 227 9.37 4.00 24.89
CA ALA A 227 8.49 4.52 23.85
C ALA A 227 9.27 4.89 22.58
N LEU A 228 8.59 4.99 21.45
CA LEU A 228 9.16 5.42 20.17
C LEU A 228 8.61 6.78 19.76
N ALA A 229 9.49 7.67 19.32
CA ALA A 229 9.16 8.99 18.80
C ALA A 229 9.30 9.01 17.26
N THR A 230 8.27 9.52 16.58
CA THR A 230 8.29 9.87 15.16
C THR A 230 8.37 11.37 15.00
N ILE A 231 9.36 11.84 14.25
CA ILE A 231 9.65 13.26 13.98
C ILE A 231 9.39 13.52 12.50
N LYS A 232 8.53 14.47 12.17
CA LYS A 232 8.18 14.84 10.79
C LYS A 232 8.46 16.31 10.52
N SER A 233 9.11 16.61 9.40
CA SER A 233 9.33 17.98 8.95
C SER A 233 8.04 18.60 8.42
N VAL A 234 7.81 19.87 8.73
CA VAL A 234 6.62 20.62 8.30
C VAL A 234 6.89 21.48 7.07
N ASP A 235 8.08 22.10 7.01
CA ASP A 235 8.45 23.14 6.04
C ASP A 235 9.59 22.73 5.09
N LEU A 236 9.98 21.45 5.09
CA LEU A 236 10.99 20.90 4.20
C LEU A 236 10.35 20.13 3.03
N SER A 237 10.89 20.32 1.82
CA SER A 237 10.56 19.54 0.63
C SER A 237 11.81 18.83 0.09
N PRO A 238 11.78 17.49 -0.09
CA PRO A 238 10.70 16.58 0.27
C PRO A 238 10.52 16.46 1.80
N GLU A 239 9.31 16.05 2.22
CA GLU A 239 9.02 15.78 3.63
C GLU A 239 9.96 14.69 4.16
N LYS A 240 10.60 14.96 5.30
CA LYS A 240 11.51 14.03 5.99
C LYS A 240 10.85 13.53 7.27
N SER A 241 10.94 12.21 7.49
CA SER A 241 10.44 11.54 8.69
C SER A 241 11.56 10.71 9.33
N PHE A 242 11.67 10.78 10.65
CA PHE A 242 12.66 10.07 11.45
C PHE A 242 11.99 9.34 12.61
N CYS A 243 12.49 8.17 13.00
CA CYS A 243 12.01 7.44 14.17
C CYS A 243 13.17 7.13 15.12
N MET A 244 12.95 7.29 16.43
CA MET A 244 13.95 6.98 17.46
C MET A 244 13.34 6.67 18.82
N SER A 245 14.13 6.01 19.67
CA SER A 245 13.95 6.01 21.13
C SER A 245 14.48 7.30 21.76
N GLU A 246 14.43 7.44 23.09
CA GLU A 246 15.08 8.54 23.80
C GLU A 246 16.55 8.73 23.33
N GLY A 247 16.95 9.99 23.09
CA GLY A 247 18.26 10.31 22.52
C GLY A 247 18.34 11.70 21.92
N GLU A 248 19.45 11.99 21.23
CA GLU A 248 19.66 13.24 20.48
C GLU A 248 19.85 12.91 18.99
N ILE A 249 19.23 13.70 18.11
CA ILE A 249 19.39 13.62 16.66
C ILE A 249 19.83 14.97 16.09
N GLU A 250 20.64 14.94 15.04
CA GLU A 250 20.92 16.12 14.21
C GLU A 250 19.91 16.18 13.06
N LEU A 251 19.23 17.32 12.96
CA LEU A 251 18.19 17.57 11.97
C LEU A 251 18.51 18.86 11.21
N PRO A 252 18.15 18.95 9.91
CA PRO A 252 18.15 20.21 9.20
C PRO A 252 17.38 21.30 9.96
N VAL A 253 17.79 22.57 9.79
CA VAL A 253 17.05 23.73 10.26
C VAL A 253 15.67 23.74 9.61
N GLY A 254 14.64 23.89 10.42
CA GLY A 254 13.26 23.78 9.99
C GLY A 254 12.32 23.56 11.16
N THR A 255 11.05 23.37 10.85
CA THR A 255 9.98 23.16 11.80
C THR A 255 9.55 21.70 11.79
N TYR A 256 9.41 21.09 12.97
CA TYR A 256 9.11 19.68 13.12
C TYR A 256 7.95 19.44 14.09
N ASN A 257 7.21 18.37 13.83
CA ASN A 257 6.24 17.79 14.77
C ASN A 257 6.77 16.45 15.28
N VAL A 258 6.58 16.17 16.57
CA VAL A 258 7.03 14.94 17.22
C VAL A 258 5.83 14.25 17.86
N VAL A 259 5.67 12.97 17.59
CA VAL A 259 4.65 12.10 18.19
C VAL A 259 5.35 10.93 18.85
N ALA A 260 5.09 10.70 20.14
CA ALA A 260 5.56 9.54 20.86
C ALA A 260 4.44 8.52 21.07
N GLU A 261 4.73 7.26 20.78
CA GLU A 261 3.80 6.14 20.80
C GLU A 261 4.38 4.97 21.61
N LYS A 262 3.50 4.29 22.35
CA LYS A 262 3.78 3.04 23.02
C LYS A 262 2.51 2.24 23.25
N ASP A 263 2.57 0.93 23.05
CA ASP A 263 1.47 0.02 23.32
C ASP A 263 1.00 0.11 24.77
N GLY A 264 -0.31 0.23 24.97
CA GLY A 264 -0.93 0.40 26.29
C GLY A 264 -0.86 1.84 26.85
N TYR A 265 -0.35 2.80 26.09
CA TYR A 265 -0.31 4.21 26.46
C TYR A 265 -1.09 5.09 25.47
N GLU A 266 -1.48 6.28 25.91
CA GLU A 266 -1.99 7.36 25.06
C GLU A 266 -0.81 8.07 24.38
N ASN A 267 -0.96 8.41 23.09
CA ASN A 267 0.07 9.12 22.34
C ASN A 267 0.32 10.51 22.94
N ALA A 268 1.56 10.94 22.98
CA ALA A 268 1.96 12.28 23.39
C ALA A 268 2.58 13.01 22.19
N ASN A 269 2.13 14.22 21.87
CA ASN A 269 2.64 14.98 20.73
C ASN A 269 3.14 16.37 21.12
N ARG A 270 4.06 16.89 20.30
CA ARG A 270 4.52 18.28 20.35
C ARG A 270 4.71 18.82 18.94
N ASP A 271 4.01 19.91 18.64
CA ASP A 271 3.99 20.50 17.31
C ASP A 271 4.83 21.77 17.25
N GLN A 272 5.25 22.14 16.03
CA GLN A 272 5.95 23.39 15.72
C GLN A 272 7.29 23.59 16.46
N ILE A 273 8.07 22.52 16.60
CA ILE A 273 9.42 22.58 17.16
C ILE A 273 10.36 23.18 16.10
N LYS A 274 10.88 24.38 16.38
CA LYS A 274 11.87 25.02 15.51
C LYS A 274 13.27 24.54 15.82
N ILE A 275 13.93 23.94 14.84
CA ILE A 275 15.35 23.60 14.87
C ILE A 275 16.14 24.75 14.27
N ILE A 276 17.05 25.30 15.04
CA ILE A 276 17.89 26.44 14.67
C ILE A 276 19.34 25.98 14.59
N LYS A 277 20.10 26.53 13.65
CA LYS A 277 21.51 26.18 13.38
C LYS A 277 22.32 26.18 14.68
N GLY A 278 23.03 25.07 14.93
CA GLY A 278 23.95 24.93 16.07
C GLY A 278 23.31 24.95 17.46
N SER A 279 21.98 25.04 17.56
CA SER A 279 21.25 25.02 18.83
C SER A 279 20.80 23.59 19.15
N SER A 280 20.69 23.25 20.45
CA SER A 280 20.06 22.01 20.91
C SER A 280 18.71 22.31 21.55
N THR A 281 17.65 21.73 21.01
CA THR A 281 16.27 21.86 21.53
C THR A 281 15.89 20.57 22.23
N THR A 282 15.38 20.65 23.45
CA THR A 282 14.93 19.47 24.20
C THR A 282 13.40 19.39 24.24
N VAL A 283 12.85 18.22 23.92
CA VAL A 283 11.42 17.93 23.99
C VAL A 283 11.22 16.74 24.91
N LYS A 284 10.43 16.95 25.97
CA LYS A 284 10.02 15.90 26.90
C LYS A 284 8.57 15.51 26.64
N LEU A 285 8.32 14.23 26.37
CA LEU A 285 7.00 13.65 26.16
C LEU A 285 6.73 12.58 27.22
N ILE A 286 5.65 12.77 27.98
CA ILE A 286 5.21 11.85 29.03
C ILE A 286 3.92 11.20 28.54
N LEU A 287 3.96 9.91 28.24
CA LEU A 287 2.81 9.14 27.80
C LEU A 287 1.99 8.71 29.02
N LYS A 288 0.67 8.86 28.94
CA LYS A 288 -0.23 8.40 29.99
C LYS A 288 -0.60 6.94 29.74
N GLN A 289 -0.39 6.08 30.74
CA GLN A 289 -0.83 4.69 30.65
C GLN A 289 -2.36 4.67 30.48
N LYS A 290 -2.84 3.99 29.44
CA LYS A 290 -4.28 3.77 29.27
C LYS A 290 -4.78 2.99 30.49
N PRO A 291 -6.02 3.22 30.96
CA PRO A 291 -6.56 2.43 32.05
C PRO A 291 -6.48 0.95 31.70
N SER A 292 -5.70 0.16 32.46
CA SER A 292 -5.70 -1.30 32.34
C SER A 292 -7.08 -1.80 32.72
N MET A 293 -7.93 -1.99 31.73
CA MET A 293 -9.23 -2.60 31.97
C MET A 293 -9.00 -4.07 32.30
N THR A 294 -9.14 -4.39 33.58
CA THR A 294 -8.94 -5.75 34.09
C THR A 294 -10.21 -6.57 33.92
N ALA A 295 -10.03 -7.87 33.66
CA ALA A 295 -11.04 -8.90 33.88
C ALA A 295 -10.85 -9.49 35.27
N THR A 296 -11.93 -9.99 35.87
CA THR A 296 -11.89 -10.73 37.14
C THR A 296 -12.13 -12.21 36.87
N ILE A 297 -11.25 -13.08 37.34
CA ILE A 297 -11.47 -14.52 37.37
C ILE A 297 -11.96 -14.89 38.76
N ASP A 298 -13.05 -15.63 38.86
CA ASP A 298 -13.53 -16.14 40.15
C ASP A 298 -13.59 -17.67 40.17
N GLY A 299 -13.61 -18.23 41.39
CA GLY A 299 -13.64 -19.68 41.61
C GLY A 299 -15.04 -20.24 41.84
N ARG A 300 -16.12 -19.52 41.51
CA ARG A 300 -17.47 -19.86 42.02
C ARG A 300 -17.99 -21.22 41.54
N TYR A 301 -17.51 -21.70 40.40
CA TYR A 301 -17.86 -23.00 39.82
C TYR A 301 -16.72 -24.02 39.89
N LEU A 302 -15.59 -23.68 40.54
CA LEU A 302 -14.50 -24.63 40.75
C LEU A 302 -14.74 -25.47 42.01
N PRO A 303 -14.51 -26.79 41.98
CA PRO A 303 -14.55 -27.61 43.17
C PRO A 303 -13.57 -27.14 44.25
N LYS A 304 -13.92 -27.39 45.52
CA LYS A 304 -13.04 -27.08 46.66
C LYS A 304 -11.72 -27.87 46.53
N GLY A 305 -10.60 -27.17 46.72
CA GLY A 305 -9.26 -27.75 46.62
C GLY A 305 -8.63 -27.71 45.22
N THR A 306 -9.29 -27.11 44.22
CA THR A 306 -8.70 -26.88 42.89
C THR A 306 -7.56 -25.87 42.95
N LYS A 307 -6.39 -26.24 42.40
CA LYS A 307 -5.28 -25.31 42.12
C LYS A 307 -5.49 -24.69 40.74
N THR A 308 -5.35 -23.37 40.64
CA THR A 308 -5.54 -22.62 39.40
C THR A 308 -4.23 -22.00 38.96
N TYR A 309 -3.81 -22.25 37.73
CA TYR A 309 -2.63 -21.65 37.13
C TYR A 309 -3.05 -20.78 35.95
N ILE A 310 -2.46 -19.60 35.82
CA ILE A 310 -2.59 -18.72 34.66
C ILE A 310 -1.20 -18.56 34.04
N ASP A 311 -1.04 -18.96 32.78
CA ASP A 311 0.25 -19.05 32.08
C ASP A 311 1.34 -19.73 32.94
N ASN A 312 0.95 -20.84 33.57
CA ASN A 312 1.75 -21.66 34.49
C ASN A 312 2.09 -21.03 35.85
N ILE A 313 1.54 -19.87 36.19
CA ILE A 313 1.71 -19.24 37.52
C ILE A 313 0.52 -19.63 38.40
N LEU A 314 0.77 -20.24 39.56
CA LEU A 314 -0.26 -20.55 40.55
C LEU A 314 -0.86 -19.26 41.12
N VAL A 315 -2.17 -19.12 41.05
CA VAL A 315 -2.91 -17.95 41.55
C VAL A 315 -4.02 -18.36 42.50
N GLU A 316 -4.33 -17.49 43.46
CA GLU A 316 -5.52 -17.60 44.30
C GLU A 316 -6.69 -16.84 43.69
N LEU A 317 -7.90 -17.41 43.76
CA LEU A 317 -9.12 -16.81 43.23
C LEU A 317 -9.96 -16.16 44.35
N PRO A 318 -10.63 -15.02 44.08
CA PRO A 318 -10.70 -14.34 42.78
C PRO A 318 -9.42 -13.55 42.43
N TYR A 319 -9.07 -13.51 41.15
CA TYR A 319 -7.85 -12.89 40.62
C TYR A 319 -8.18 -11.85 39.55
N LYS A 320 -7.54 -10.67 39.58
CA LYS A 320 -7.71 -9.64 38.54
C LYS A 320 -6.54 -9.65 37.58
N ILE A 321 -6.82 -9.66 36.28
CA ILE A 321 -5.81 -9.72 35.22
C ILE A 321 -6.16 -8.75 34.10
N PRO A 322 -5.20 -8.18 33.34
CA PRO A 322 -5.52 -7.37 32.15
C PRO A 322 -6.37 -8.14 31.12
N SER A 323 -7.13 -7.42 30.30
CA SER A 323 -7.80 -8.06 29.16
C SER A 323 -6.75 -8.62 28.19
N GLY A 324 -6.91 -9.87 27.76
CA GLY A 324 -5.92 -10.60 26.98
C GLY A 324 -6.26 -12.08 26.86
N SER A 325 -5.48 -12.83 26.08
CA SER A 325 -5.65 -14.27 25.96
C SER A 325 -4.68 -15.00 26.88
N TYR A 326 -5.20 -15.92 27.70
CA TYR A 326 -4.45 -16.60 28.74
C TYR A 326 -4.66 -18.11 28.67
N ASN A 327 -3.65 -18.87 29.07
CA ASN A 327 -3.76 -20.31 29.27
C ASN A 327 -4.03 -20.60 30.75
N PHE A 328 -5.20 -21.15 31.02
CA PHE A 328 -5.61 -21.60 32.34
C PHE A 328 -5.32 -23.10 32.47
N ARG A 329 -4.72 -23.50 33.59
CA ARG A 329 -4.66 -24.90 34.01
C ARG A 329 -5.33 -25.06 35.35
N PHE A 330 -6.23 -26.03 35.43
CA PHE A 330 -6.90 -26.40 36.68
C PHE A 330 -6.46 -27.81 37.08
N GLU A 331 -5.96 -27.93 38.31
CA GLU A 331 -5.51 -29.19 38.87
C GLU A 331 -6.30 -29.54 40.12
N ARG A 332 -6.61 -30.82 40.27
CA ARG A 332 -7.29 -31.37 41.44
C ARG A 332 -6.86 -32.82 41.63
N ASP A 333 -6.59 -33.18 42.87
CA ASP A 333 -6.15 -34.53 43.22
C ASP A 333 -7.13 -35.60 42.69
N GLY A 334 -6.58 -36.62 42.03
CA GLY A 334 -7.35 -37.71 41.42
C GLY A 334 -7.95 -37.41 40.04
N TYR A 335 -7.72 -36.24 39.45
CA TYR A 335 -8.22 -35.87 38.12
C TYR A 335 -7.11 -35.40 37.20
N ASN A 336 -7.26 -35.65 35.90
CA ASN A 336 -6.42 -35.07 34.86
C ASN A 336 -6.51 -33.55 34.96
N SER A 337 -5.37 -32.87 34.80
CA SER A 337 -5.34 -31.42 34.66
C SER A 337 -6.20 -31.01 33.46
N VAL A 338 -6.94 -29.92 33.60
CA VAL A 338 -7.71 -29.34 32.50
C VAL A 338 -7.06 -28.04 32.07
N ASP A 339 -6.57 -28.02 30.84
CA ASP A 339 -6.03 -26.82 30.19
C ASP A 339 -7.13 -26.14 29.34
N LEU A 340 -7.21 -24.81 29.41
CA LEU A 340 -8.17 -23.98 28.67
C LEU A 340 -7.49 -22.69 28.23
N THR A 341 -7.64 -22.31 26.97
CA THR A 341 -7.25 -20.97 26.49
C THR A 341 -8.50 -20.10 26.39
N GLU A 342 -8.50 -18.94 27.04
CA GLU A 342 -9.63 -18.00 27.00
C GLU A 342 -9.14 -16.56 26.76
N THR A 343 -9.87 -15.80 25.94
CA THR A 343 -9.62 -14.37 25.72
C THR A 343 -10.55 -13.53 26.59
N LEU A 344 -10.00 -12.89 27.62
CA LEU A 344 -10.73 -12.07 28.56
C LEU A 344 -10.86 -10.63 28.09
N LYS A 345 -12.07 -10.08 28.16
CA LYS A 345 -12.36 -8.67 27.85
C LYS A 345 -12.34 -7.79 29.09
N ALA A 346 -12.04 -6.53 28.87
CA ALA A 346 -12.17 -5.44 29.83
C ALA A 346 -13.50 -5.50 30.62
N GLY A 347 -13.44 -5.58 31.96
CA GLY A 347 -14.63 -5.58 32.83
C GLY A 347 -15.41 -6.90 32.88
N GLN A 348 -14.97 -7.93 32.15
CA GLN A 348 -15.58 -9.27 32.20
C GLN A 348 -15.28 -9.95 33.54
N THR A 349 -16.27 -10.67 34.08
CA THR A 349 -16.02 -11.69 35.10
C THR A 349 -16.06 -13.07 34.45
N PHE A 350 -14.94 -13.80 34.53
CA PHE A 350 -14.79 -15.15 34.01
C PHE A 350 -14.87 -16.16 35.15
N SER A 351 -15.83 -17.08 35.06
CA SER A 351 -16.08 -18.11 36.07
C SER A 351 -15.84 -19.49 35.44
N PRO A 352 -14.60 -20.00 35.41
CA PRO A 352 -14.26 -21.27 34.79
C PRO A 352 -15.06 -22.45 35.39
N ASN A 353 -15.54 -23.32 34.51
CA ASN A 353 -16.23 -24.56 34.86
C ASN A 353 -15.72 -25.72 33.97
N PRO A 354 -14.47 -26.18 34.18
CA PRO A 354 -13.87 -27.23 33.38
C PRO A 354 -14.53 -28.60 33.62
N LYS A 355 -14.61 -29.43 32.57
CA LYS A 355 -15.03 -30.83 32.68
C LYS A 355 -13.84 -31.69 33.11
N TRP A 356 -13.97 -32.36 34.24
CA TRP A 356 -12.89 -33.17 34.83
C TRP A 356 -12.92 -34.61 34.32
N ALA A 357 -11.79 -35.09 33.80
CA ALA A 357 -11.55 -36.50 33.52
C ALA A 357 -10.68 -37.10 34.64
N VAL A 358 -10.93 -38.33 35.07
CA VAL A 358 -10.17 -38.97 36.16
C VAL A 358 -8.82 -39.49 35.62
N LEU A 359 -7.72 -39.28 36.37
CA LEU A 359 -6.43 -39.93 36.10
C LEU A 359 -6.61 -41.43 36.41
N SER A 360 -6.60 -42.29 35.38
CA SER A 360 -6.57 -43.77 35.41
C SER A 360 -7.14 -44.45 36.67
N PRO A 361 -8.25 -45.21 36.58
CA PRO A 361 -8.99 -45.63 37.77
C PRO A 361 -8.15 -46.51 38.71
N PRO A 362 -8.23 -46.32 40.04
CA PRO A 362 -7.79 -47.33 40.99
C PRO A 362 -8.56 -48.62 40.69
N THR A 363 -7.96 -49.79 40.94
CA THR A 363 -8.59 -51.11 40.77
C THR A 363 -10.00 -51.10 41.35
N LYS A 364 -11.01 -50.99 40.47
CA LYS A 364 -12.41 -50.98 40.88
C LYS A 364 -12.71 -52.34 41.51
N THR A 365 -12.90 -52.35 42.83
CA THR A 365 -13.40 -53.50 43.57
C THR A 365 -14.87 -53.84 43.23
N ASN A 366 -15.56 -52.91 42.57
CA ASN A 366 -16.95 -53.02 42.11
C ASN A 366 -17.03 -53.11 40.56
N GLY A 367 -18.07 -53.77 40.03
CA GLY A 367 -18.44 -53.66 38.61
C GLY A 367 -19.45 -52.53 38.40
N SER A 368 -19.78 -52.18 37.15
CA SER A 368 -20.82 -51.18 36.87
C SER A 368 -22.03 -51.77 36.15
N LEU A 369 -23.22 -51.24 36.44
CA LEU A 369 -24.47 -51.55 35.75
C LEU A 369 -24.92 -50.31 34.99
N GLN A 370 -25.10 -50.42 33.68
CA GLN A 370 -25.78 -49.43 32.87
C GLN A 370 -27.19 -49.92 32.54
N VAL A 371 -28.21 -49.18 32.96
CA VAL A 371 -29.61 -49.51 32.68
C VAL A 371 -30.17 -48.54 31.66
N LYS A 372 -30.86 -49.07 30.65
CA LYS A 372 -31.64 -48.28 29.69
C LYS A 372 -33.10 -48.73 29.76
N ILE A 373 -33.96 -47.90 30.33
CA ILE A 373 -35.40 -48.19 30.41
C ILE A 373 -36.21 -47.37 29.41
N THR A 374 -37.21 -48.02 28.82
CA THR A 374 -38.23 -47.38 27.98
C THR A 374 -39.61 -47.67 28.57
N PRO A 375 -40.41 -46.65 28.93
CA PRO A 375 -40.11 -45.21 28.89
C PRO A 375 -39.15 -44.76 30.02
N ILE A 376 -38.36 -43.71 29.78
CA ILE A 376 -37.23 -43.26 30.64
C ILE A 376 -37.65 -42.65 31.98
N ASP A 377 -38.93 -42.42 32.21
CA ASP A 377 -39.47 -41.83 33.44
C ASP A 377 -40.11 -42.90 34.35
N ALA A 378 -39.74 -44.17 34.18
CA ALA A 378 -40.05 -45.25 35.09
C ALA A 378 -39.08 -45.28 36.29
N SER A 379 -39.60 -45.55 37.49
CA SER A 379 -38.77 -45.74 38.68
C SER A 379 -38.08 -47.10 38.66
N ILE A 380 -36.80 -47.16 39.04
CA ILE A 380 -35.99 -48.38 39.04
C ILE A 380 -35.37 -48.58 40.43
N SER A 381 -35.54 -49.79 40.97
CA SER A 381 -34.85 -50.25 42.17
C SER A 381 -34.06 -51.52 41.86
N VAL A 382 -32.78 -51.57 42.26
CA VAL A 382 -31.92 -52.76 42.14
C VAL A 382 -31.66 -53.33 43.53
N THR A 383 -31.84 -54.63 43.73
CA THR A 383 -31.65 -55.28 45.05
C THR A 383 -30.70 -56.46 44.93
N SER A 384 -29.72 -56.54 45.84
CA SER A 384 -28.77 -57.66 45.93
C SER A 384 -29.44 -58.91 46.50
N PHE A 385 -29.23 -60.07 45.88
CA PHE A 385 -29.67 -61.36 46.42
C PHE A 385 -28.95 -61.72 47.72
N ASP A 386 -27.65 -61.45 47.78
CA ASP A 386 -26.78 -61.91 48.86
C ASP A 386 -26.97 -61.10 50.15
N THR A 387 -27.30 -59.81 50.03
CA THR A 387 -27.38 -58.89 51.18
C THR A 387 -28.77 -58.30 51.42
N GLY A 388 -29.69 -58.45 50.47
CA GLY A 388 -31.01 -57.81 50.51
C GLY A 388 -30.99 -56.28 50.39
N LYS A 389 -29.81 -55.67 50.17
CA LYS A 389 -29.67 -54.21 50.09
C LYS A 389 -30.19 -53.70 48.74
N SER A 390 -31.04 -52.68 48.79
CA SER A 390 -31.56 -51.98 47.61
C SER A 390 -30.77 -50.73 47.27
N TYR A 391 -30.68 -50.42 45.98
CA TYR A 391 -29.96 -49.31 45.38
C TYR A 391 -30.92 -48.61 44.41
N ASP A 392 -31.05 -47.29 44.56
CA ASP A 392 -31.81 -46.46 43.63
C ASP A 392 -30.96 -46.20 42.37
N VAL A 393 -31.54 -46.42 41.20
CA VAL A 393 -30.83 -46.24 39.93
C VAL A 393 -31.59 -45.26 39.06
N SER A 394 -30.86 -44.29 38.51
CA SER A 394 -31.46 -43.38 37.53
C SER A 394 -31.88 -44.15 36.28
N PRO A 395 -33.04 -43.86 35.66
CA PRO A 395 -33.60 -44.64 34.55
C PRO A 395 -32.72 -44.80 33.30
N SER A 396 -31.70 -43.95 33.16
CA SER A 396 -30.66 -44.02 32.12
C SER A 396 -29.25 -43.86 32.70
N GLY A 397 -29.07 -44.23 33.96
CA GLY A 397 -27.83 -44.04 34.72
C GLY A 397 -26.91 -45.25 34.70
N GLU A 398 -25.65 -45.00 35.03
CA GLU A 398 -24.66 -46.02 35.39
C GLU A 398 -24.48 -46.01 36.91
N ILE A 399 -24.46 -47.19 37.54
CA ILE A 399 -24.23 -47.37 38.98
C ILE A 399 -23.13 -48.38 39.21
N ASP A 400 -22.19 -48.08 40.11
CA ASP A 400 -21.18 -49.04 40.57
C ASP A 400 -21.77 -49.94 41.67
N LEU A 401 -21.70 -51.26 41.48
CA LEU A 401 -22.23 -52.28 42.38
C LEU A 401 -21.15 -53.29 42.76
N PRO A 402 -21.11 -53.78 44.01
CA PRO A 402 -20.26 -54.91 44.37
C PRO A 402 -20.51 -56.13 43.48
N PRO A 403 -19.49 -56.98 43.21
CA PRO A 403 -19.70 -58.21 42.47
C PRO A 403 -20.70 -59.11 43.19
N GLY A 404 -21.64 -59.69 42.45
CA GLY A 404 -22.74 -60.48 43.04
C GLY A 404 -23.95 -60.54 42.12
N SER A 405 -25.01 -61.21 42.59
CA SER A 405 -26.27 -61.35 41.85
C SER A 405 -27.31 -60.35 42.33
N TYR A 406 -28.07 -59.79 41.40
CA TYR A 406 -29.03 -58.72 41.64
C TYR A 406 -30.35 -58.95 40.89
N THR A 407 -31.42 -58.37 41.42
CA THR A 407 -32.69 -58.18 40.74
C THR A 407 -32.95 -56.70 40.51
N VAL A 408 -33.42 -56.34 39.32
CA VAL A 408 -33.97 -55.01 39.04
C VAL A 408 -35.50 -55.09 38.96
N ILE A 409 -36.17 -54.11 39.54
CA ILE A 409 -37.62 -53.92 39.46
C ILE A 409 -37.89 -52.53 38.91
N ALA A 410 -38.66 -52.46 37.83
CA ALA A 410 -39.11 -51.21 37.24
C ALA A 410 -40.62 -51.00 37.45
N LYS A 411 -41.00 -49.80 37.91
CA LYS A 411 -42.39 -49.42 38.19
C LYS A 411 -42.72 -48.06 37.60
N ARG A 412 -43.91 -47.96 37.00
CA ARG A 412 -44.46 -46.74 36.45
C ARG A 412 -45.98 -46.84 36.37
N ASP A 413 -46.67 -45.77 36.74
CA ASP A 413 -48.13 -45.71 36.64
C ASP A 413 -48.59 -45.83 35.18
N GLY A 414 -49.64 -46.62 34.96
CA GLY A 414 -50.10 -46.96 33.61
C GLY A 414 -49.29 -48.03 32.87
N TYR A 415 -48.24 -48.61 33.47
CA TYR A 415 -47.43 -49.69 32.89
C TYR A 415 -47.37 -50.93 33.81
N MET A 416 -47.21 -52.12 33.23
CA MET A 416 -46.92 -53.36 33.97
C MET A 416 -45.50 -53.29 34.54
N SER A 417 -45.33 -53.74 35.79
CA SER A 417 -44.00 -53.80 36.42
C SER A 417 -43.14 -54.87 35.76
N GLU A 418 -41.86 -54.54 35.54
CA GLU A 418 -40.89 -55.46 34.95
C GLU A 418 -39.86 -55.86 36.00
N VAL A 419 -39.51 -57.15 36.05
CA VAL A 419 -38.55 -57.72 37.00
C VAL A 419 -37.53 -58.56 36.23
N LYS A 420 -36.23 -58.35 36.48
CA LYS A 420 -35.16 -59.09 35.80
C LYS A 420 -33.95 -59.32 36.69
N GLU A 421 -33.35 -60.50 36.58
CA GLU A 421 -32.14 -60.89 37.31
C GLU A 421 -30.89 -60.73 36.45
N PHE A 422 -29.76 -60.39 37.07
CA PHE A 422 -28.46 -60.24 36.43
C PHE A 422 -27.31 -60.36 37.45
N SER A 423 -26.07 -60.49 36.97
CA SER A 423 -24.87 -60.53 37.81
C SER A 423 -23.90 -59.40 37.46
N ILE A 424 -23.19 -58.90 38.47
CA ILE A 424 -22.13 -57.90 38.35
C ILE A 424 -20.79 -58.56 38.58
N ILE A 425 -19.85 -58.33 37.66
CA ILE A 425 -18.47 -58.82 37.72
C ILE A 425 -17.55 -57.63 38.01
N ALA A 426 -16.62 -57.79 38.96
CA ALA A 426 -15.66 -56.75 39.33
C ALA A 426 -14.97 -56.13 38.10
N GLY A 427 -14.94 -54.81 38.03
CA GLY A 427 -14.26 -54.07 36.96
C GLY A 427 -14.88 -54.19 35.56
N LYS A 428 -16.02 -54.89 35.38
CA LYS A 428 -16.74 -54.97 34.11
C LYS A 428 -18.06 -54.19 34.16
N GLN A 429 -18.47 -53.69 33.00
CA GLN A 429 -19.77 -53.04 32.80
C GLN A 429 -20.80 -54.06 32.30
N THR A 430 -21.89 -54.25 33.05
CA THR A 430 -23.06 -55.02 32.64
C THR A 430 -24.10 -54.04 32.09
N SER A 431 -24.61 -54.28 30.88
CA SER A 431 -25.65 -53.44 30.25
C SER A 431 -27.00 -54.13 30.24
N LEU A 432 -28.04 -53.45 30.71
CA LEU A 432 -29.40 -53.99 30.80
C LEU A 432 -30.41 -53.05 30.15
N ALA A 433 -31.11 -53.54 29.12
CA ALA A 433 -32.24 -52.84 28.51
C ALA A 433 -33.57 -53.42 29.00
N LEU A 434 -34.48 -52.55 29.46
CA LEU A 434 -35.82 -52.89 29.94
C LEU A 434 -36.85 -52.10 29.15
N THR A 435 -37.92 -52.74 28.69
CA THR A 435 -39.02 -52.07 27.99
C THR A 435 -40.32 -52.45 28.67
N MET A 436 -40.97 -51.48 29.31
CA MET A 436 -42.21 -51.69 30.06
C MET A 436 -43.42 -51.71 29.12
N ARG A 437 -44.37 -52.60 29.39
CA ARG A 437 -45.62 -52.69 28.63
C ARG A 437 -46.71 -51.82 29.27
N PRO A 438 -47.41 -50.94 28.52
CA PRO A 438 -48.52 -50.17 29.07
C PRO A 438 -49.67 -51.09 29.47
N LYS A 439 -50.38 -50.74 30.55
CA LYS A 439 -51.61 -51.42 31.00
C LYS A 439 -52.76 -51.20 30.00
N GLN A 440 -52.71 -50.11 29.23
CA GLN A 440 -53.64 -49.76 28.15
C GLN A 440 -52.85 -49.08 27.00
N PRO A 441 -52.65 -49.73 25.84
CA PRO A 441 -51.70 -49.28 24.80
C PRO A 441 -52.03 -47.97 24.06
N ASP A 442 -53.25 -47.46 24.17
CA ASP A 442 -53.80 -46.53 23.18
C ASP A 442 -53.57 -45.02 23.51
N GLN A 443 -52.87 -44.68 24.60
CA GLN A 443 -52.77 -43.28 25.12
C GLN A 443 -51.36 -42.77 25.51
N ALA A 444 -50.26 -43.41 25.08
CA ALA A 444 -48.90 -42.97 25.48
C ALA A 444 -48.39 -41.76 24.68
N LEU A 445 -47.80 -40.76 25.35
CA LEU A 445 -47.17 -39.59 24.70
C LEU A 445 -45.95 -40.00 23.85
N ALA A 446 -45.78 -39.35 22.70
CA ALA A 446 -44.58 -39.46 21.87
C ALA A 446 -43.50 -38.47 22.34
N THR A 447 -42.23 -38.78 22.12
CA THR A 447 -41.07 -37.95 22.50
C THR A 447 -40.31 -37.50 21.26
N ILE A 448 -40.08 -36.21 21.10
CA ILE A 448 -39.13 -35.64 20.14
C ILE A 448 -37.84 -35.35 20.88
N GLN A 449 -36.70 -35.85 20.42
CA GLN A 449 -35.40 -35.59 21.03
C GLN A 449 -34.30 -35.44 19.97
N ALA A 450 -33.16 -34.84 20.35
CA ALA A 450 -32.00 -34.69 19.49
C ALA A 450 -30.74 -34.85 20.33
N GLU A 451 -29.80 -35.66 19.85
CA GLU A 451 -28.49 -35.80 20.50
C GLU A 451 -27.52 -34.75 19.92
N ARG A 452 -26.80 -34.03 20.80
CA ARG A 452 -25.69 -33.12 20.43
C ARG A 452 -26.07 -31.95 19.52
N LEU A 453 -27.16 -31.23 19.82
CA LEU A 453 -27.40 -29.94 19.17
C LEU A 453 -26.36 -28.89 19.62
N PRO A 454 -25.80 -28.08 18.70
CA PRO A 454 -24.99 -26.91 19.03
C PRO A 454 -25.76 -25.93 19.93
N PHE A 455 -25.05 -25.22 20.82
CA PHE A 455 -25.67 -24.31 21.79
C PHE A 455 -26.41 -23.13 21.14
N ASP A 456 -26.05 -22.78 19.90
CA ASP A 456 -26.63 -21.71 19.10
C ASP A 456 -27.83 -22.15 18.23
N ALA A 457 -28.22 -23.44 18.31
CA ALA A 457 -29.37 -23.97 17.59
C ALA A 457 -30.70 -23.68 18.33
N ARG A 458 -31.74 -23.29 17.58
CA ARG A 458 -33.11 -23.12 18.11
C ARG A 458 -34.07 -24.09 17.44
N VAL A 459 -34.88 -24.78 18.24
CA VAL A 459 -35.85 -25.81 17.80
C VAL A 459 -37.27 -25.25 17.84
N PHE A 460 -38.05 -25.55 16.82
CA PHE A 460 -39.45 -25.18 16.68
C PHE A 460 -40.30 -26.41 16.33
N VAL A 461 -41.43 -26.59 17.01
CA VAL A 461 -42.45 -27.60 16.70
C VAL A 461 -43.76 -26.89 16.38
N ASN A 462 -44.28 -27.10 15.17
CA ASN A 462 -45.41 -26.36 14.59
C ASN A 462 -45.26 -24.83 14.68
N GLY A 463 -44.03 -24.33 14.60
CA GLY A 463 -43.70 -22.90 14.66
C GLY A 463 -43.46 -22.36 16.07
N SER A 464 -43.79 -23.10 17.12
CA SER A 464 -43.52 -22.71 18.51
C SER A 464 -42.13 -23.16 18.96
N SER A 465 -41.37 -22.28 19.60
CA SER A 465 -40.04 -22.63 20.12
C SER A 465 -40.15 -23.57 21.32
N VAL A 466 -39.35 -24.64 21.34
CA VAL A 466 -39.37 -25.67 22.39
C VAL A 466 -37.96 -26.08 22.81
N THR A 467 -37.82 -26.66 24.00
CA THR A 467 -36.62 -27.35 24.47
C THR A 467 -36.77 -28.87 24.30
N LEU A 468 -35.68 -29.57 23.98
CA LEU A 468 -35.67 -31.03 23.83
C LEU A 468 -35.09 -31.74 25.07
N PRO A 469 -35.54 -32.96 25.42
CA PRO A 469 -36.63 -33.69 24.78
C PRO A 469 -38.01 -33.04 25.02
N HIS A 470 -38.90 -33.12 24.04
CA HIS A 470 -40.24 -32.53 24.07
C HIS A 470 -41.32 -33.61 23.88
N LEU A 471 -42.33 -33.63 24.75
CA LEU A 471 -43.42 -34.60 24.70
C LEU A 471 -44.61 -34.05 23.91
N VAL A 472 -45.20 -34.89 23.06
CA VAL A 472 -46.34 -34.53 22.23
C VAL A 472 -47.37 -35.66 22.16
N MET A 473 -48.64 -35.30 22.00
CA MET A 473 -49.71 -36.27 21.70
C MET A 473 -49.44 -36.95 20.34
N PRO A 474 -49.93 -38.18 20.10
CA PRO A 474 -49.84 -38.78 18.77
C PRO A 474 -50.46 -37.88 17.69
N GLY A 475 -49.76 -37.68 16.58
CA GLY A 475 -50.16 -36.76 15.51
C GLY A 475 -49.01 -36.27 14.64
N THR A 476 -49.32 -35.45 13.63
CA THR A 476 -48.34 -34.93 12.67
C THR A 476 -47.77 -33.59 13.11
N TYR A 477 -46.44 -33.46 13.13
CA TYR A 477 -45.72 -32.26 13.57
C TYR A 477 -44.72 -31.80 12.51
N GLY A 478 -44.67 -30.49 12.27
CA GLY A 478 -43.61 -29.82 11.53
C GLY A 478 -42.52 -29.36 12.48
N ILE A 479 -41.30 -29.83 12.28
CA ILE A 479 -40.14 -29.59 13.14
C ILE A 479 -39.12 -28.79 12.33
N ARG A 480 -38.72 -27.62 12.85
CA ARG A 480 -37.69 -26.77 12.26
C ARG A 480 -36.58 -26.53 13.26
N ILE A 481 -35.32 -26.69 12.84
CA ILE A 481 -34.14 -26.34 13.64
C ILE A 481 -33.33 -25.31 12.85
N VAL A 482 -33.05 -24.17 13.47
CA VAL A 482 -32.29 -23.06 12.87
C VAL A 482 -30.97 -22.84 13.61
N ARG A 483 -29.93 -22.51 12.86
CA ARG A 483 -28.60 -22.11 13.36
C ARG A 483 -28.05 -21.02 12.45
N ASN A 484 -27.40 -20.01 13.02
CA ASN A 484 -26.91 -18.87 12.25
C ASN A 484 -25.81 -19.28 11.26
N GLY A 485 -25.90 -18.86 9.99
CA GLY A 485 -24.93 -19.19 8.92
C GLY A 485 -25.07 -20.58 8.27
N TYR A 486 -26.13 -21.33 8.60
CA TYR A 486 -26.42 -22.66 8.06
C TYR A 486 -27.85 -22.73 7.52
N LYS A 487 -28.09 -23.59 6.52
CA LYS A 487 -29.45 -23.87 6.05
C LYS A 487 -30.31 -24.47 7.18
N PRO A 488 -31.59 -24.05 7.32
CA PRO A 488 -32.48 -24.60 8.35
C PRO A 488 -32.78 -26.08 8.07
N TYR A 489 -32.85 -26.87 9.14
CA TYR A 489 -33.29 -28.26 9.09
C TYR A 489 -34.81 -28.31 9.26
N ASP A 490 -35.53 -28.80 8.26
CA ASP A 490 -36.97 -28.95 8.26
C ASP A 490 -37.36 -30.43 8.13
N LYS A 491 -38.26 -30.91 9.02
CA LYS A 491 -38.79 -32.27 8.99
C LYS A 491 -40.26 -32.28 9.39
N ARG A 492 -41.11 -32.98 8.64
CA ARG A 492 -42.51 -33.22 9.01
C ARG A 492 -42.70 -34.71 9.27
N GLU A 493 -43.17 -35.06 10.47
CA GLU A 493 -43.28 -36.47 10.90
C GLU A 493 -44.62 -36.72 11.59
N ASN A 494 -45.22 -37.89 11.34
CA ASN A 494 -46.39 -38.36 12.08
C ASN A 494 -45.94 -39.29 13.21
N LEU A 495 -46.23 -38.90 14.44
CA LEU A 495 -45.78 -39.59 15.65
C LEU A 495 -46.91 -40.45 16.22
N SER A 496 -46.63 -41.74 16.39
CA SER A 496 -47.54 -42.72 17.00
C SER A 496 -47.42 -42.73 18.53
N SER A 497 -48.42 -43.30 19.21
CA SER A 497 -48.43 -43.50 20.67
C SER A 497 -47.12 -44.13 21.18
N GLY A 498 -46.44 -43.44 22.11
CA GLY A 498 -45.18 -43.89 22.70
C GLY A 498 -43.92 -43.82 21.81
N GLN A 499 -44.01 -43.26 20.60
CA GLN A 499 -42.88 -43.19 19.67
C GLN A 499 -41.81 -42.20 20.14
N VAL A 500 -40.53 -42.57 20.03
CA VAL A 500 -39.40 -41.65 20.22
C VAL A 500 -38.80 -41.28 18.85
N LEU A 501 -38.88 -40.00 18.48
CA LEU A 501 -38.26 -39.44 17.29
C LEU A 501 -36.91 -38.82 17.64
N ASN A 502 -35.84 -39.42 17.13
CA ASN A 502 -34.48 -38.88 17.21
C ASN A 502 -34.19 -37.99 16.00
N LEU A 503 -33.85 -36.72 16.25
CA LEU A 503 -33.43 -35.76 15.24
C LEU A 503 -31.90 -35.72 15.17
N SER A 504 -31.37 -35.70 13.95
CA SER A 504 -29.93 -35.60 13.68
C SER A 504 -29.71 -34.65 12.49
N PRO A 505 -29.78 -33.33 12.70
CA PRO A 505 -29.64 -32.36 11.62
C PRO A 505 -28.22 -32.34 11.05
N LEU A 506 -28.10 -32.33 9.72
CA LEU A 506 -26.84 -32.10 9.02
C LEU A 506 -26.64 -30.60 8.81
N TRP A 507 -25.53 -30.05 9.32
CA TRP A 507 -25.22 -28.62 9.20
C TRP A 507 -24.57 -28.33 7.85
N ILE A 508 -25.35 -27.74 6.94
CA ILE A 508 -24.88 -27.31 5.62
C ILE A 508 -24.64 -25.79 5.66
N PRO A 509 -23.39 -25.32 5.58
CA PRO A 509 -23.09 -23.89 5.52
C PRO A 509 -23.80 -23.24 4.33
N GLU A 510 -24.28 -22.03 4.51
CA GLU A 510 -24.82 -21.25 3.40
C GLU A 510 -23.65 -20.76 2.52
N THR A 511 -23.48 -21.35 1.34
CA THR A 511 -22.34 -21.02 0.46
C THR A 511 -22.59 -19.71 -0.28
N THR A 512 -21.89 -18.64 0.13
CA THR A 512 -21.70 -17.46 -0.71
C THR A 512 -20.65 -17.78 -1.77
N LYS A 513 -21.09 -18.00 -3.02
CA LYS A 513 -20.18 -18.08 -4.19
C LYS A 513 -19.65 -16.67 -4.52
N THR A 514 -18.64 -16.20 -3.80
CA THR A 514 -17.95 -14.94 -4.14
C THR A 514 -16.68 -15.29 -4.93
N GLY A 515 -16.50 -14.71 -6.11
CA GLY A 515 -15.23 -14.83 -6.86
C GLY A 515 -14.05 -14.17 -6.11
N LEU A 516 -12.88 -14.15 -6.77
CA LEU A 516 -11.68 -13.49 -6.23
C LEU A 516 -11.96 -12.07 -5.75
N SER A 517 -11.27 -11.65 -4.67
CA SER A 517 -11.28 -10.26 -4.27
C SER A 517 -10.67 -9.37 -5.36
N PRO A 518 -11.11 -8.10 -5.47
CA PRO A 518 -10.57 -7.12 -6.43
C PRO A 518 -9.04 -7.07 -6.47
N ALA A 519 -8.41 -7.06 -5.29
CA ALA A 519 -6.95 -7.00 -5.17
C ALA A 519 -6.26 -8.25 -5.74
N LEU A 520 -6.80 -9.45 -5.49
CA LEU A 520 -6.22 -10.69 -5.99
C LEU A 520 -6.41 -10.84 -7.51
N ALA A 521 -7.56 -10.44 -8.04
CA ALA A 521 -7.80 -10.49 -9.48
C ALA A 521 -6.92 -9.48 -10.24
N MET A 522 -6.74 -8.28 -9.69
CA MET A 522 -5.77 -7.31 -10.21
C MET A 522 -4.34 -7.86 -10.20
N GLY A 523 -3.91 -8.43 -9.07
CA GLY A 523 -2.58 -9.00 -8.93
C GLY A 523 -2.33 -10.13 -9.94
N ALA A 524 -3.31 -11.01 -10.14
CA ALA A 524 -3.22 -12.08 -11.13
C ALA A 524 -3.06 -11.54 -12.56
N SER A 525 -3.86 -10.56 -12.96
CA SER A 525 -3.78 -9.95 -14.31
C SER A 525 -2.56 -9.04 -14.51
N ALA A 526 -1.98 -8.51 -13.43
CA ALA A 526 -0.73 -7.75 -13.51
C ALA A 526 0.47 -8.65 -13.85
N VAL A 527 0.46 -9.90 -13.40
CA VAL A 527 1.53 -10.89 -13.68
C VAL A 527 1.29 -11.59 -15.01
N VAL A 528 0.06 -12.06 -15.24
CA VAL A 528 -0.32 -12.79 -16.46
C VAL A 528 -1.53 -12.09 -17.09
N PRO A 529 -1.37 -11.47 -18.27
CA PRO A 529 -2.48 -10.86 -19.00
C PRO A 529 -3.75 -11.73 -19.03
N GLY A 530 -4.91 -11.15 -18.70
CA GLY A 530 -6.19 -11.86 -18.71
C GLY A 530 -6.46 -12.86 -17.57
N LEU A 531 -5.46 -13.25 -16.76
CA LEU A 531 -5.60 -14.32 -15.76
C LEU A 531 -6.63 -14.01 -14.67
N GLY A 532 -6.69 -12.77 -14.18
CA GLY A 532 -7.70 -12.33 -13.22
C GLY A 532 -9.13 -12.43 -13.78
N GLN A 533 -9.34 -12.10 -15.05
CA GLN A 533 -10.62 -12.28 -15.73
C GLN A 533 -10.97 -13.76 -15.89
N HIS A 534 -9.99 -14.62 -16.22
CA HIS A 534 -10.17 -16.07 -16.28
C HIS A 534 -10.61 -16.65 -14.94
N LEU A 535 -9.92 -16.28 -13.85
CA LEU A 535 -10.23 -16.76 -12.50
C LEU A 535 -11.55 -16.19 -11.95
N GLN A 536 -12.01 -15.06 -12.47
CA GLN A 536 -13.36 -14.53 -12.23
C GLN A 536 -14.44 -15.14 -13.14
N GLY A 537 -14.09 -16.08 -14.02
CA GLY A 537 -15.03 -16.78 -14.89
C GLY A 537 -15.32 -16.08 -16.24
N GLN A 538 -14.66 -14.98 -16.53
CA GLN A 538 -14.90 -14.12 -17.70
C GLN A 538 -13.90 -14.45 -18.83
N LYS A 539 -13.96 -15.69 -19.33
CA LYS A 539 -12.98 -16.26 -20.26
C LYS A 539 -12.80 -15.44 -21.55
N THR A 540 -13.88 -14.94 -22.14
CA THR A 540 -13.81 -14.13 -23.37
C THR A 540 -13.09 -12.80 -23.15
N ARG A 541 -13.25 -12.18 -21.97
CA ARG A 541 -12.52 -10.96 -21.60
C ARG A 541 -11.03 -11.24 -21.38
N GLY A 542 -10.70 -12.34 -20.70
CA GLY A 542 -9.31 -12.77 -20.52
C GLY A 542 -8.57 -12.96 -21.85
N ILE A 543 -9.16 -13.73 -22.76
CA ILE A 543 -8.62 -13.98 -24.12
C ILE A 543 -8.44 -12.67 -24.90
N ALA A 544 -9.37 -11.71 -24.76
CA ALA A 544 -9.24 -10.41 -25.43
C ALA A 544 -8.01 -9.63 -24.95
N TYR A 545 -7.73 -9.62 -23.65
CA TYR A 545 -6.54 -8.94 -23.11
C TYR A 545 -5.24 -9.65 -23.46
N GLU A 546 -5.22 -10.98 -23.47
CA GLU A 546 -4.09 -11.74 -23.99
C GLU A 546 -3.77 -11.36 -25.45
N ALA A 547 -4.79 -11.30 -26.31
CA ALA A 547 -4.64 -10.94 -27.71
C ALA A 547 -4.17 -9.48 -27.91
N ILE A 548 -4.73 -8.53 -27.15
CA ILE A 548 -4.32 -7.11 -27.21
C ILE A 548 -2.85 -6.97 -26.79
N ILE A 549 -2.47 -7.54 -25.65
CA ILE A 549 -1.11 -7.40 -25.11
C ILE A 549 -0.10 -8.12 -26.00
N ALA A 550 -0.43 -9.30 -26.54
CA ALA A 550 0.40 -9.99 -27.53
C ALA A 550 0.59 -9.14 -28.80
N GLY A 551 -0.48 -8.56 -29.34
CA GLY A 551 -0.43 -7.71 -30.54
C GLY A 551 0.43 -6.46 -30.34
N VAL A 552 0.22 -5.74 -29.23
CA VAL A 552 1.01 -4.55 -28.90
C VAL A 552 2.46 -4.91 -28.57
N GLY A 553 2.70 -6.06 -27.92
CA GLY A 553 4.04 -6.57 -27.64
C GLY A 553 4.83 -6.89 -28.92
N ILE A 554 4.19 -7.57 -29.88
CA ILE A 554 4.78 -7.84 -31.21
C ILE A 554 5.08 -6.53 -31.94
N TYR A 555 4.16 -5.57 -31.93
CA TYR A 555 4.40 -4.26 -32.53
C TYR A 555 5.58 -3.53 -31.89
N THR A 556 5.69 -3.59 -30.55
CA THR A 556 6.81 -3.01 -29.79
C THR A 556 8.14 -3.65 -30.18
N LEU A 557 8.17 -4.97 -30.33
CA LEU A 557 9.36 -5.69 -30.78
C LEU A 557 9.76 -5.26 -32.19
N ILE A 558 8.81 -5.23 -33.14
CA ILE A 558 9.07 -4.81 -34.53
C ILE A 558 9.58 -3.36 -34.57
N ALA A 559 8.94 -2.44 -33.84
CA ALA A 559 9.35 -1.04 -33.79
C ALA A 559 10.76 -0.87 -33.19
N THR A 560 11.10 -1.65 -32.16
CA THR A 560 12.44 -1.64 -31.54
C THR A 560 13.50 -2.21 -32.48
N ILE A 561 13.22 -3.32 -33.15
CA ILE A 561 14.13 -3.90 -34.17
C ILE A 561 14.34 -2.90 -35.31
N GLN A 562 13.27 -2.25 -35.77
CA GLN A 562 13.34 -1.24 -36.83
C GLN A 562 14.20 -0.05 -36.39
N HIS A 563 14.06 0.40 -35.14
CA HIS A 563 14.90 1.47 -34.59
C HIS A 563 16.38 1.09 -34.57
N ASN A 564 16.72 -0.07 -34.00
CA ASN A 564 18.11 -0.53 -33.92
C ASN A 564 18.73 -0.68 -35.32
N SER A 565 18.00 -1.28 -36.27
CA SER A 565 18.47 -1.40 -37.67
C SER A 565 18.73 -0.03 -38.32
N THR A 566 17.86 0.96 -38.09
CA THR A 566 18.06 2.31 -38.65
C THR A 566 19.18 3.08 -37.96
N LEU A 567 19.45 2.75 -36.69
CA LEU A 567 20.58 3.32 -35.94
C LEU A 567 21.90 2.75 -36.47
N ASP A 568 21.96 1.45 -36.73
CA ASP A 568 23.12 0.80 -37.36
C ASP A 568 23.41 1.39 -38.75
N ASP A 569 22.38 1.58 -39.59
CA ASP A 569 22.50 2.25 -40.90
C ASP A 569 23.13 3.65 -40.75
N TYR A 570 22.66 4.43 -39.78
CA TYR A 570 23.19 5.77 -39.48
C TYR A 570 24.65 5.71 -39.02
N GLU A 571 25.00 4.77 -38.12
CA GLU A 571 26.36 4.62 -37.61
C GLU A 571 27.34 4.20 -38.70
N ILE A 572 26.96 3.30 -39.60
CA ILE A 572 27.77 2.90 -40.75
C ILE A 572 28.08 4.12 -41.63
N ILE A 573 27.06 4.89 -42.02
CA ILE A 573 27.22 6.08 -42.86
C ILE A 573 28.06 7.15 -42.14
N ARG A 574 27.85 7.35 -40.84
CA ARG A 574 28.62 8.28 -40.02
C ARG A 574 30.10 7.90 -39.96
N ASN A 575 30.40 6.62 -39.75
CA ASN A 575 31.78 6.13 -39.65
C ASN A 575 32.49 6.22 -41.01
N GLU A 576 31.78 5.97 -42.12
CA GLU A 576 32.31 6.16 -43.48
C GLU A 576 32.59 7.63 -43.79
N LEU A 577 31.67 8.53 -43.43
CA LEU A 577 31.86 9.98 -43.55
C LEU A 577 33.08 10.44 -42.74
N GLU A 578 33.22 9.97 -41.50
CA GLU A 578 34.35 10.31 -40.64
C GLU A 578 35.68 9.83 -41.24
N SER A 579 35.72 8.60 -41.76
CA SER A 579 36.89 8.05 -42.46
C SER A 579 37.29 8.87 -43.69
N LYS A 580 36.34 9.19 -44.57
CA LYS A 580 36.61 9.96 -45.80
C LYS A 580 36.95 11.42 -45.52
N SER A 581 36.36 12.02 -44.48
CA SER A 581 36.67 13.39 -44.06
C SER A 581 38.10 13.55 -43.52
N LYS A 582 38.69 12.49 -42.94
CA LYS A 582 40.09 12.49 -42.46
C LYS A 582 41.13 12.40 -43.59
N ILE A 583 40.75 11.90 -44.77
CA ILE A 583 41.65 11.67 -45.90
C ILE A 583 41.56 12.81 -46.94
N GLY A 584 40.41 13.48 -47.06
CA GLY A 584 40.16 14.53 -48.04
C GLY A 584 40.47 15.94 -47.56
N THR A 585 41.28 16.69 -48.31
CA THR A 585 41.62 18.10 -48.01
C THR A 585 40.55 19.11 -48.46
N TYR A 586 39.55 18.68 -49.27
CA TYR A 586 38.47 19.54 -49.77
C TYR A 586 37.14 18.78 -49.91
N MET A 587 36.02 19.49 -49.74
CA MET A 587 34.65 18.98 -49.93
C MET A 587 34.39 18.57 -51.38
N ASN A 588 34.37 17.27 -51.66
CA ASN A 588 34.04 16.71 -52.98
C ASN A 588 32.56 16.22 -53.05
N SER A 589 32.09 15.83 -54.24
CA SER A 589 30.71 15.35 -54.47
C SER A 589 30.34 14.14 -53.61
N ASP A 590 31.30 13.28 -53.32
CA ASP A 590 31.09 12.05 -52.54
C ASP A 590 30.82 12.36 -51.07
N ILE A 591 31.56 13.30 -50.48
CA ILE A 591 31.33 13.77 -49.11
C ILE A 591 29.96 14.47 -48.99
N LYS A 592 29.57 15.28 -49.98
CA LYS A 592 28.23 15.90 -50.01
C LYS A 592 27.11 14.85 -50.04
N SER A 593 27.27 13.83 -50.89
CA SER A 593 26.33 12.71 -50.99
C SER A 593 26.24 11.93 -49.66
N LEU A 594 27.36 11.69 -48.98
CA LEU A 594 27.38 10.99 -47.69
C LEU A 594 26.73 11.79 -46.57
N ILE A 595 26.89 13.13 -46.54
CA ILE A 595 26.20 14.00 -45.59
C ILE A 595 24.68 13.95 -45.81
N GLU A 596 24.23 13.97 -47.06
CA GLU A 596 22.81 13.88 -47.38
C GLU A 596 22.22 12.50 -47.02
N GLN A 597 22.97 11.42 -47.27
CA GLN A 597 22.62 10.07 -46.83
C GLN A 597 22.60 9.94 -45.29
N GLN A 598 23.55 10.57 -44.60
CA GLN A 598 23.61 10.60 -43.14
C GLN A 598 22.38 11.30 -42.55
N ASN A 599 22.02 12.48 -43.07
CA ASN A 599 20.84 13.22 -42.62
C ASN A 599 19.56 12.40 -42.82
N LYS A 600 19.43 11.74 -43.98
CA LYS A 600 18.28 10.88 -44.26
C LYS A 600 18.22 9.65 -43.33
N ALA A 601 19.36 9.05 -43.03
CA ALA A 601 19.45 7.94 -42.08
C ALA A 601 19.14 8.39 -40.64
N TYR A 602 19.60 9.58 -40.26
CA TYR A 602 19.30 10.19 -38.96
C TYR A 602 17.80 10.46 -38.78
N ASP A 603 17.14 11.04 -39.77
CA ASP A 603 15.69 11.29 -39.73
C ASP A 603 14.90 9.97 -39.61
N LYS A 604 15.33 8.94 -40.36
CA LYS A 604 14.73 7.61 -40.31
C LYS A 604 14.92 6.95 -38.93
N ALA A 605 16.12 7.06 -38.35
CA ALA A 605 16.43 6.54 -37.01
C ALA A 605 15.63 7.26 -35.91
N THR A 606 15.48 8.58 -36.03
CA THR A 606 14.72 9.42 -35.08
C THR A 606 13.22 9.13 -35.15
N SER A 607 12.68 8.93 -36.36
CA SER A 607 11.29 8.51 -36.56
C SER A 607 11.03 7.11 -36.00
N ALA A 608 11.94 6.15 -36.26
CA ALA A 608 11.85 4.80 -35.73
C ALA A 608 11.96 4.76 -34.20
N LYS A 609 12.83 5.60 -33.60
CA LYS A 609 12.92 5.79 -32.15
C LYS A 609 11.59 6.25 -31.55
N SER A 610 10.95 7.23 -32.19
CA SER A 610 9.66 7.76 -31.76
C SER A 610 8.57 6.69 -31.81
N MET A 611 8.53 5.87 -32.88
CA MET A 611 7.61 4.74 -32.98
C MET A 611 7.85 3.67 -31.90
N ALA A 612 9.12 3.34 -31.60
CA ALA A 612 9.46 2.40 -30.54
C ALA A 612 8.98 2.88 -29.16
N ILE A 613 9.18 4.16 -28.85
CA ILE A 613 8.71 4.78 -27.60
C ILE A 613 7.18 4.72 -27.50
N VAL A 614 6.47 5.11 -28.56
CA VAL A 614 5.00 5.06 -28.59
C VAL A 614 4.50 3.62 -28.39
N ALA A 615 5.15 2.63 -29.00
CA ALA A 615 4.78 1.22 -28.84
C ALA A 615 4.96 0.73 -27.40
N GLN A 616 6.07 1.08 -26.74
CA GLN A 616 6.33 0.74 -25.33
C GLN A 616 5.32 1.38 -24.37
N VAL A 617 4.95 2.64 -24.61
CA VAL A 617 3.92 3.33 -23.82
C VAL A 617 2.56 2.64 -23.99
N LEU A 618 2.17 2.30 -25.22
CA LEU A 618 0.94 1.56 -25.49
C LEU A 618 0.92 0.20 -24.80
N LEU A 619 2.05 -0.51 -24.75
CA LEU A 619 2.17 -1.78 -24.05
C LEU A 619 1.93 -1.62 -22.55
N GLY A 620 2.54 -0.62 -21.92
CA GLY A 620 2.35 -0.32 -20.50
C GLY A 620 0.90 0.06 -20.17
N VAL A 621 0.28 0.90 -21.00
CA VAL A 621 -1.13 1.28 -20.85
C VAL A 621 -2.05 0.07 -20.99
N ALA A 622 -1.85 -0.77 -22.01
CA ALA A 622 -2.63 -1.99 -22.20
C ALA A 622 -2.51 -2.95 -21.00
N TRP A 623 -1.30 -3.08 -20.44
CA TRP A 623 -1.03 -3.90 -19.26
C TRP A 623 -1.75 -3.37 -18.01
N GLY A 624 -1.70 -2.06 -17.79
CA GLY A 624 -2.37 -1.39 -16.67
C GLY A 624 -3.90 -1.49 -16.76
N VAL A 625 -4.48 -1.22 -17.94
CA VAL A 625 -5.93 -1.33 -18.17
C VAL A 625 -6.42 -2.77 -17.94
N ASN A 626 -5.68 -3.78 -18.41
CA ASN A 626 -5.97 -5.19 -18.15
C ASN A 626 -6.04 -5.52 -16.64
N ALA A 627 -5.08 -5.05 -15.85
CA ALA A 627 -5.05 -5.31 -14.40
C ALA A 627 -6.19 -4.57 -13.66
N ILE A 628 -6.48 -3.32 -14.04
CA ILE A 628 -7.57 -2.53 -13.46
C ILE A 628 -8.94 -3.15 -13.80
N ASP A 629 -9.15 -3.59 -15.04
CA ASP A 629 -10.39 -4.25 -15.44
C ASP A 629 -10.61 -5.55 -14.68
N ALA A 630 -9.55 -6.32 -14.41
CA ALA A 630 -9.64 -7.54 -13.61
C ALA A 630 -10.06 -7.27 -12.17
N GLY A 631 -9.51 -6.22 -11.54
CA GLY A 631 -9.80 -5.91 -10.15
C GLY A 631 -11.16 -5.25 -9.93
N PHE A 632 -11.52 -4.27 -10.77
CA PHE A 632 -12.58 -3.32 -10.45
C PHE A 632 -13.76 -3.31 -11.40
N LEU A 633 -13.58 -3.68 -12.67
CA LEU A 633 -14.62 -3.57 -13.70
C LEU A 633 -15.27 -4.91 -14.02
N THR A 634 -14.50 -6.00 -13.90
CA THR A 634 -15.00 -7.35 -14.13
C THR A 634 -15.70 -7.87 -12.88
N LYS A 635 -16.96 -8.29 -13.05
CA LYS A 635 -17.73 -8.95 -11.98
C LYS A 635 -17.55 -10.46 -12.09
N PRO A 636 -17.42 -11.17 -10.95
CA PRO A 636 -17.39 -12.63 -10.93
C PRO A 636 -18.60 -13.22 -11.64
N ASN A 637 -18.37 -14.17 -12.55
CA ASN A 637 -19.45 -14.92 -13.19
C ASN A 637 -19.65 -16.26 -12.44
N PRO A 638 -20.70 -16.39 -11.60
CA PRO A 638 -20.94 -17.56 -10.77
C PRO A 638 -21.43 -18.80 -11.53
N THR A 639 -21.69 -18.67 -12.85
CA THR A 639 -22.19 -19.75 -13.71
C THR A 639 -21.12 -20.40 -14.59
N SER A 640 -19.98 -19.74 -14.76
CA SER A 640 -18.82 -20.29 -15.48
C SER A 640 -17.88 -21.00 -14.50
N SER A 641 -17.53 -22.24 -14.78
CA SER A 641 -16.54 -23.03 -14.05
C SER A 641 -15.13 -22.43 -14.19
N GLY A 642 -14.84 -21.39 -13.40
CA GLY A 642 -13.51 -20.76 -13.31
C GLY A 642 -12.85 -20.95 -11.95
N PHE A 643 -13.63 -21.12 -10.87
CA PHE A 643 -13.12 -21.56 -9.57
C PHE A 643 -14.31 -22.00 -8.71
N ALA A 644 -14.36 -23.27 -8.32
CA ALA A 644 -15.30 -23.77 -7.34
C ALA A 644 -14.52 -24.36 -6.18
N LEU A 645 -14.58 -23.70 -5.02
CA LEU A 645 -14.08 -24.28 -3.78
C LEU A 645 -15.18 -25.20 -3.23
N GLU A 646 -15.11 -26.49 -3.56
CA GLU A 646 -16.02 -27.48 -2.99
C GLU A 646 -15.47 -27.92 -1.63
N ILE A 647 -16.01 -27.36 -0.55
CA ILE A 647 -15.69 -27.77 0.81
C ILE A 647 -16.57 -28.96 1.15
N ARG A 648 -15.98 -30.16 1.21
CA ARG A 648 -16.67 -31.36 1.71
C ARG A 648 -16.18 -31.68 3.13
N PRO A 649 -17.03 -31.52 4.16
CA PRO A 649 -16.71 -32.05 5.48
C PRO A 649 -16.78 -33.57 5.43
N ILE A 650 -15.76 -34.24 6.01
CA ILE A 650 -15.85 -35.65 6.37
C ILE A 650 -16.49 -35.73 7.77
N ASN A 651 -17.27 -36.79 8.01
CA ASN A 651 -18.26 -36.99 9.07
C ASN A 651 -17.85 -36.74 10.55
N ASP A 652 -16.63 -36.33 10.85
CA ASP A 652 -16.16 -36.07 12.22
C ASP A 652 -15.62 -34.64 12.47
N GLY A 653 -15.62 -33.77 11.46
CA GLY A 653 -15.21 -32.36 11.60
C GLY A 653 -13.72 -32.14 11.89
N SER A 654 -12.89 -33.18 11.79
CA SER A 654 -11.46 -33.12 12.15
C SER A 654 -10.55 -32.60 11.04
N MET A 655 -11.04 -32.51 9.79
CA MET A 655 -10.23 -32.11 8.64
C MET A 655 -11.05 -31.43 7.54
N ILE A 656 -10.53 -30.33 6.99
CA ILE A 656 -11.08 -29.64 5.82
C ILE A 656 -10.28 -30.10 4.59
N ILE A 657 -10.91 -30.84 3.69
CA ILE A 657 -10.35 -31.09 2.36
C ILE A 657 -10.86 -30.00 1.42
N ALA A 658 -9.97 -29.08 1.04
CA ALA A 658 -10.23 -28.13 -0.03
C ALA A 658 -9.83 -28.80 -1.36
N ARG A 659 -10.81 -29.13 -2.19
CA ARG A 659 -10.54 -29.55 -3.57
C ARG A 659 -10.70 -28.35 -4.48
N SER A 660 -9.60 -27.92 -5.10
CA SER A 660 -9.64 -27.02 -6.25
C SER A 660 -9.76 -27.83 -7.52
N SER A 661 -10.76 -27.55 -8.35
CA SER A 661 -10.81 -28.01 -9.74
C SER A 661 -10.54 -26.82 -10.66
N PHE A 662 -9.51 -26.95 -11.51
CA PHE A 662 -9.27 -26.06 -12.65
C PHE A 662 -10.30 -26.31 -13.76
#